data_AF-A0A2W4NZ93-F1
#
_entry.id   AF-A0A2W4NZ93-F1
#
_cell.length_a   1.000
_cell.length_b   1.000
_cell.length_c   1.000
_cell.angle_alpha   90.00
_cell.angle_beta   90.00
_cell.angle_gamma   90.00
#
_symmetry.space_group_name_H-M   'P 1'
#
loop_
_entity.id
_entity.type
_entity.pdbx_description
1 polymer ?
#
loop_
_entity_poly.entity_id
_entity_poly.type
_entity_poly.pdbx_seq_one_letter_code
_entity_poly.pdbx_strand_id
1 'polypeptide(L)'
;AQAIERAIRLRDELPEGGTASVVVARANPVVLLQNSDDPDRFRRAVQSIRATGSGVDYEATFALAESLVLPDRPTGFVLISDGQLTETEQRLAPLGTRYEAVGRTDTNRAITDLSVTAVPGGLQARVTIASTGGPTATQPLRIDVDGITYLTEVVEVPAGRTVERVFELPEGKLVAAYLDGQDLLASDNQRYAIAPTLGGLKARVHGDSTFFVDQLLAAIPGVDTDPAPGEEVDFEVFVGVPVPEGQAMPFIAIDVPGGIPGVVPAGRVEDPVPTLVAPDPLLQDVDVSELAIADAQLLRVEGATVLVGAPGAPLIVSGETGGVPWFYFAFTLERSNLPVSVSYPILGARMVGALAAADEVPDAITVGTRLPGEDAVAVVDPRGNRARVTLTDSTPVAEMPGFWTVERSDGSDLTITVNPDTRESRLAPARELPELRPAPPHEGPSTATIARSLLPWFLAALLAVILVELAVSWRERGVSRKQWLWGMAVRALVIALVALAWLDPRFALPSRQVTTVFVLDVSASMEGSLASARSWIQAAITAAGDNRFAVVEFGENASVASPVGTILFPPARDVDIKSTNAARGLRLAESLLTGETKQRIVLISDGRVNAGDLQAELERLRSLGLTVDVHTVDVARVADAAVAGIDVPTEVNEGERFTATVEVVSTISGAAAVELSDGEETVGTREVQLQAGTNRFDFEVVARSSGLQRLEARVRMTGDGVTANDSSIAAVQVAGPPGVLIVEGEPGNGEVLAQVLESADIRVTRIGVEELGGIDELSVHQAAILVDVAARQPGDWDLKALDGHARNLGPGLSVGGGPHPNGVGG
;
A
#
# COMPACT_ATOMS: atom_id res chain seq x y z
N ALA A 1 9.73 9.66 27.04
CA ALA A 1 9.84 10.66 28.14
C ALA A 1 11.10 11.55 28.03
N GLN A 2 12.31 10.98 28.00
CA GLN A 2 13.55 11.78 27.89
C GLN A 2 13.59 12.67 26.64
N ALA A 3 13.06 12.20 25.51
CA ALA A 3 12.97 12.97 24.26
C ALA A 3 12.11 14.23 24.43
N ILE A 4 10.97 14.10 25.12
CA ILE A 4 10.04 15.21 25.43
C ILE A 4 10.75 16.27 26.27
N GLU A 5 11.45 15.85 27.33
CA GLU A 5 12.21 16.75 28.20
C GLU A 5 13.34 17.46 27.44
N ARG A 6 14.04 16.75 26.54
CA ARG A 6 15.10 17.35 25.71
C ARG A 6 14.54 18.36 24.72
N ALA A 7 13.42 18.06 24.07
CA ALA A 7 12.74 18.98 23.15
C ALA A 7 12.31 20.27 23.86
N ILE A 8 11.76 20.16 25.07
CA ILE A 8 11.39 21.33 25.88
C ILE A 8 12.61 22.18 26.22
N ARG A 9 13.74 21.58 26.62
CA ARG A 9 14.99 22.33 26.86
C ARG A 9 15.50 23.05 25.62
N LEU A 10 15.46 22.40 24.45
CA LEU A 10 15.90 22.99 23.19
C LEU A 10 15.01 24.17 22.77
N ARG A 11 13.71 24.12 23.10
CA ARG A 11 12.79 25.26 22.89
C ARG A 11 13.24 26.48 23.69
N ASP A 12 13.71 26.28 24.92
CA ASP A 12 14.19 27.36 25.78
C ASP A 12 15.53 27.96 25.32
N GLU A 13 16.27 27.28 24.43
CA GLU A 13 17.53 27.76 23.84
C GLU A 13 17.32 28.73 22.64
N LEU A 14 16.08 28.88 22.15
CA LEU A 14 15.78 29.74 21.01
C LEU A 14 15.84 31.24 21.37
N PRO A 15 16.27 32.11 20.43
CA PRO A 15 16.29 33.56 20.65
C PRO A 15 14.86 34.12 20.78
N GLU A 16 14.74 35.33 21.35
CA GLU A 16 13.46 36.03 21.44
C GLU A 16 12.78 36.15 20.07
N GLY A 17 11.51 35.74 19.98
CA GLY A 17 10.75 35.68 18.72
C GLY A 17 11.03 34.43 17.86
N GLY A 18 11.86 33.49 18.33
CA GLY A 18 12.13 32.23 17.65
C GLY A 18 10.89 31.34 17.58
N THR A 19 10.60 30.84 16.38
CA THR A 19 9.51 29.88 16.12
C THR A 19 10.03 28.44 16.10
N ALA A 20 9.23 27.49 16.58
CA ALA A 20 9.54 26.07 16.52
C ALA A 20 8.43 25.27 15.84
N SER A 21 8.84 24.25 15.11
CA SER A 21 7.98 23.22 14.52
C SER A 21 8.32 21.86 15.13
N VAL A 22 7.34 20.96 15.20
CA VAL A 22 7.51 19.60 15.73
C VAL A 22 6.95 18.62 14.72
N VAL A 23 7.82 17.78 14.16
CA VAL A 23 7.46 16.64 13.33
C VAL A 23 7.73 15.37 14.12
N VAL A 24 6.74 14.48 14.18
CA VAL A 24 6.87 13.17 14.81
C VAL A 24 7.20 12.14 13.74
N ALA A 25 8.39 11.54 13.88
CA ALA A 25 8.86 10.45 13.04
C ALA A 25 8.11 9.15 13.42
N ARG A 26 7.43 8.55 12.45
CA ARG A 26 6.71 7.26 12.53
C ARG A 26 6.48 6.77 11.09
N ALA A 27 5.87 5.59 10.91
CA ALA A 27 5.57 5.05 9.58
C ALA A 27 4.85 6.04 8.65
N ASN A 28 3.97 6.89 9.20
CA ASN A 28 3.37 8.03 8.50
C ASN A 28 3.62 9.33 9.29
N PRO A 29 4.65 10.14 8.95
CA PRO A 29 5.06 11.28 9.76
C PRO A 29 3.97 12.36 9.88
N VAL A 30 3.92 13.02 11.04
CA VAL A 30 2.89 14.04 11.32
C VAL A 30 3.51 15.30 11.89
N VAL A 31 3.02 16.46 11.41
CA VAL A 31 3.32 17.76 12.00
C VAL A 31 2.38 18.00 13.18
N LEU A 32 2.92 17.99 14.40
CA LEU A 32 2.15 18.33 15.61
C LEU A 32 2.10 19.82 15.88
N LEU A 33 3.12 20.55 15.43
CA LEU A 33 3.22 21.99 15.60
C LEU A 33 3.97 22.58 14.42
N GLN A 34 3.45 23.69 13.88
CA GLN A 34 4.06 24.41 12.78
C GLN A 34 4.34 25.86 13.22
N ASN A 35 5.62 26.25 13.13
CA ASN A 35 6.13 27.61 13.24
C ASN A 35 5.55 28.43 14.41
N SER A 36 5.45 27.83 15.59
CA SER A 36 4.87 28.49 16.76
C SER A 36 5.93 29.17 17.61
N ASP A 37 5.66 30.41 18.00
CA ASP A 37 6.43 31.20 18.96
C ASP A 37 5.98 31.01 20.42
N ASP A 38 4.83 30.37 20.65
CA ASP A 38 4.27 30.09 21.98
C ASP A 38 4.92 28.86 22.65
N PRO A 39 5.69 29.04 23.76
CA PRO A 39 6.31 27.93 24.48
C PRO A 39 5.32 26.96 25.14
N ASP A 40 4.14 27.43 25.55
CA ASP A 40 3.12 26.59 26.20
C ASP A 40 2.38 25.73 25.17
N ARG A 41 2.16 26.26 23.97
CA ARG A 41 1.66 25.47 22.83
C ARG A 41 2.68 24.41 22.41
N PHE A 42 3.96 24.76 22.35
CA PHE A 42 5.04 23.79 22.10
C PHE A 42 5.08 22.68 23.15
N ARG A 43 5.04 23.04 24.44
CA ARG A 43 5.04 22.06 25.54
C ARG A 43 3.87 21.09 25.45
N ARG A 44 2.65 21.60 25.20
CA ARG A 44 1.46 20.75 25.02
C ARG A 44 1.58 19.81 23.81
N ALA A 45 2.10 20.31 22.68
CA ALA A 45 2.29 19.51 21.48
C ALA A 45 3.29 18.37 21.68
N VAL A 46 4.43 18.61 22.34
CA VAL A 46 5.41 17.55 22.59
C VAL A 46 4.92 16.56 23.67
N GLN A 47 4.12 17.02 24.65
CA GLN A 47 3.56 16.16 25.69
C GLN A 47 2.45 15.21 25.19
N SER A 48 1.81 15.51 24.04
CA SER A 48 0.83 14.62 23.43
C SER A 48 1.45 13.41 22.70
N ILE A 49 2.77 13.43 22.46
CA ILE A 49 3.49 12.34 21.79
C ILE A 49 3.38 11.04 22.61
N ARG A 50 3.10 9.94 21.90
CA ARG A 50 3.04 8.57 22.43
C ARG A 50 3.95 7.67 21.60
N ALA A 51 4.55 6.67 22.24
CA ALA A 51 5.32 5.66 21.53
C ALA A 51 4.38 4.73 20.76
N THR A 52 4.81 4.30 19.58
CA THR A 52 4.11 3.35 18.71
C THR A 52 5.03 2.17 18.44
N GLY A 53 4.46 0.99 18.12
CA GLY A 53 5.23 -0.20 17.73
C GLY A 53 5.52 -0.29 16.23
N SER A 54 5.27 0.79 15.48
CA SER A 54 5.58 0.90 14.06
C SER A 54 7.01 1.40 13.85
N GLY A 55 7.62 0.97 12.74
CA GLY A 55 8.87 1.56 12.27
C GLY A 55 8.72 3.02 11.85
N VAL A 56 9.85 3.64 11.48
CA VAL A 56 9.92 5.05 11.09
C VAL A 56 10.23 5.21 9.60
N ASP A 57 9.47 6.06 8.90
CA ASP A 57 9.83 6.51 7.56
C ASP A 57 10.65 7.81 7.66
N TYR A 58 11.98 7.68 7.70
CA TYR A 58 12.88 8.83 7.82
C TYR A 58 12.90 9.71 6.57
N GLU A 59 12.70 9.15 5.38
CA GLU A 59 12.67 9.90 4.12
C GLU A 59 11.50 10.89 4.11
N ALA A 60 10.29 10.37 4.35
CA ALA A 60 9.10 11.20 4.43
C ALA A 60 9.17 12.19 5.61
N THR A 61 9.73 11.76 6.75
CA THR A 61 9.89 12.62 7.94
C THR A 61 10.80 13.81 7.63
N PHE A 62 11.93 13.58 6.99
CA PHE A 62 12.88 14.65 6.65
C PHE A 62 12.34 15.57 5.57
N ALA A 63 11.68 15.04 4.54
CA ALA A 63 11.01 15.84 3.53
C ALA A 63 9.93 16.75 4.14
N LEU A 64 9.13 16.21 5.06
CA LEU A 64 8.12 16.98 5.78
C LEU A 64 8.76 18.06 6.66
N ALA A 65 9.87 17.76 7.35
CA ALA A 65 10.60 18.75 8.14
C ALA A 65 11.15 19.90 7.29
N GLU A 66 11.71 19.60 6.10
CA GLU A 66 12.19 20.62 5.15
C GLU A 66 11.05 21.49 4.62
N SER A 67 9.85 20.93 4.44
CA SER A 67 8.67 21.69 3.99
C SER A 67 8.24 22.81 4.96
N LEU A 68 8.63 22.70 6.24
CA LEU A 68 8.28 23.67 7.28
C LEU A 68 9.26 24.85 7.38
N VAL A 69 10.34 24.84 6.60
CA VAL A 69 11.36 25.91 6.57
C VAL A 69 10.74 27.20 6.05
N LEU A 70 10.94 28.29 6.79
CA LEU A 70 10.52 29.62 6.38
C LEU A 70 11.68 30.33 5.65
N PRO A 71 11.45 30.94 4.47
CA PRO A 71 12.51 31.59 3.69
C PRO A 71 13.00 32.92 4.29
N ASP A 72 12.25 33.50 5.24
CA ASP A 72 12.54 34.80 5.86
C ASP A 72 13.52 34.72 7.04
N ARG A 73 13.86 33.52 7.52
CA ARG A 73 14.66 33.31 8.72
C ARG A 73 15.57 32.08 8.61
N PRO A 74 16.75 32.09 9.25
CA PRO A 74 17.59 30.89 9.33
C PRO A 74 16.86 29.80 10.12
N THR A 75 16.79 28.60 9.56
CA THR A 75 16.15 27.44 10.19
C THR A 75 17.21 26.38 10.49
N GLY A 76 17.21 25.86 11.72
CA GLY A 76 18.06 24.75 12.13
C GLY A 76 17.23 23.48 12.33
N PHE A 77 17.80 22.33 12.02
CA PHE A 77 17.16 21.03 12.24
C PHE A 77 17.77 20.33 13.45
N VAL A 78 16.92 19.76 14.31
CA VAL A 78 17.36 18.95 15.45
C VAL A 78 16.65 17.61 15.43
N LEU A 79 17.43 16.52 15.32
CA LEU A 79 16.93 15.15 15.39
C LEU A 79 17.08 14.65 16.84
N ILE A 80 15.95 14.46 17.52
CA ILE A 80 15.88 13.90 18.87
C ILE A 80 15.50 12.42 18.75
N SER A 81 16.48 11.53 18.88
CA SER A 81 16.30 10.09 18.63
C SER A 81 17.31 9.27 19.44
N ASP A 82 17.03 7.98 19.64
CA ASP A 82 18.00 6.98 20.11
C ASP A 82 19.02 6.59 19.03
N GLY A 83 18.86 7.08 17.80
CA GLY A 83 19.85 6.98 16.74
C GLY A 83 19.87 5.65 15.99
N GLN A 84 18.77 4.89 16.04
CA GLN A 84 18.57 3.71 15.19
C GLN A 84 18.24 4.11 13.74
N LEU A 85 19.20 4.74 13.05
CA LEU A 85 19.11 5.11 11.63
C LEU A 85 20.22 4.39 10.86
N THR A 86 19.88 3.81 9.71
CA THR A 86 20.84 3.28 8.74
C THR A 86 21.69 4.40 8.15
N GLU A 87 22.85 4.06 7.58
CA GLU A 87 23.73 5.04 6.92
C GLU A 87 23.02 5.81 5.80
N THR A 88 22.15 5.15 5.04
CA THR A 88 21.36 5.77 3.97
C THR A 88 20.37 6.79 4.54
N GLU A 89 19.65 6.43 5.61
CA GLU A 89 18.70 7.34 6.27
C GLU A 89 19.41 8.55 6.89
N GLN A 90 20.58 8.34 7.51
CA GLN A 90 21.39 9.45 8.02
C GLN A 90 21.77 10.44 6.92
N ARG A 91 22.08 9.96 5.70
CA ARG A 91 22.39 10.85 4.57
C ARG A 91 21.17 11.63 4.10
N LEU A 92 19.95 11.12 4.26
CA LEU A 92 18.71 11.82 3.89
C LEU A 92 18.36 12.98 4.83
N ALA A 93 18.95 13.02 6.04
CA ALA A 93 18.69 14.09 6.99
C ALA A 93 18.99 15.48 6.38
N PRO A 94 18.20 16.52 6.72
CA PRO A 94 18.42 17.87 6.25
C PRO A 94 19.84 18.35 6.57
N LEU A 95 20.42 19.15 5.68
CA LEU A 95 21.79 19.64 5.86
C LEU A 95 21.91 20.43 7.17
N GLY A 96 22.90 20.10 7.99
CA GLY A 96 23.10 20.75 9.29
C GLY A 96 22.21 20.23 10.40
N THR A 97 21.57 19.07 10.22
CA THR A 97 20.82 18.40 11.29
C THR A 97 21.72 18.12 12.49
N ARG A 98 21.34 18.66 13.64
CA ARG A 98 21.99 18.39 14.93
C ARG A 98 21.34 17.17 15.57
N TYR A 99 22.13 16.14 15.83
CA TYR A 99 21.66 14.96 16.56
C TYR A 99 21.69 15.19 18.07
N GLU A 100 20.60 14.83 18.74
CA GLU A 100 20.43 14.86 20.18
C GLU A 100 20.05 13.46 20.65
N ALA A 101 21.06 12.71 21.10
CA ALA A 101 20.91 11.34 21.56
C ALA A 101 19.99 11.24 22.79
N VAL A 102 19.08 10.28 22.75
CA VAL A 102 18.13 10.00 23.83
C VAL A 102 18.17 8.51 24.19
N GLY A 103 17.96 8.19 25.47
CA GLY A 103 18.07 6.83 25.99
C GLY A 103 19.33 6.65 26.82
N ARG A 104 19.21 5.92 27.93
CA ARG A 104 20.32 5.63 28.85
C ARG A 104 20.49 4.15 29.15
N THR A 105 19.48 3.37 28.80
CA THR A 105 19.34 1.95 29.08
C THR A 105 18.79 1.31 27.82
N ASP A 106 19.10 0.04 27.64
CA ASP A 106 18.72 -0.77 26.47
C ASP A 106 17.96 -2.04 26.89
N THR A 107 17.54 -2.13 28.16
CA THR A 107 16.87 -3.32 28.71
C THR A 107 15.59 -3.60 27.94
N ASN A 108 15.62 -4.66 27.12
CA ASN A 108 14.52 -5.08 26.28
C ASN A 108 14.57 -6.59 26.02
N ARG A 109 13.42 -7.26 26.11
CA ARG A 109 13.26 -8.66 25.75
C ARG A 109 12.07 -8.81 24.82
N ALA A 110 12.32 -9.15 23.57
CA ALA A 110 11.30 -9.20 22.54
C ALA A 110 10.93 -10.64 22.19
N ILE A 111 9.66 -10.89 21.89
CA ILE A 111 9.28 -12.08 21.11
C ILE A 111 9.55 -11.77 19.64
N THR A 112 10.68 -12.25 19.13
CA THR A 112 11.13 -11.97 17.76
C THR A 112 10.49 -12.88 16.73
N ASP A 113 10.06 -14.07 17.14
CA ASP A 113 9.38 -15.01 16.23
C ASP A 113 8.34 -15.87 16.97
N LEU A 114 7.26 -16.18 16.25
CA LEU A 114 6.22 -17.13 16.65
C LEU A 114 5.78 -17.87 15.39
N SER A 115 6.09 -19.16 15.32
CA SER A 115 5.66 -20.03 14.22
C SER A 115 4.79 -21.16 14.76
N VAL A 116 3.70 -21.46 14.09
CA VAL A 116 2.74 -22.49 14.49
C VAL A 116 2.58 -23.50 13.37
N THR A 117 2.65 -24.78 13.73
CA THR A 117 2.40 -25.90 12.83
C THR A 117 1.26 -26.74 13.38
N ALA A 118 0.42 -27.28 12.50
CA ALA A 118 -0.61 -28.23 12.90
C ALA A 118 0.02 -29.62 13.06
N VAL A 119 -0.35 -30.29 14.16
CA VAL A 119 0.11 -31.65 14.49
C VAL A 119 -1.08 -32.48 14.97
N PRO A 120 -1.01 -33.81 15.04
CA PRO A 120 -2.14 -34.61 15.50
C PRO A 120 -2.52 -34.29 16.93
N GLY A 121 -3.81 -34.04 17.14
CA GLY A 121 -4.35 -33.72 18.46
C GLY A 121 -4.09 -32.29 18.93
N GLY A 122 -3.61 -31.39 18.05
CA GLY A 122 -3.48 -29.98 18.38
C GLY A 122 -2.54 -29.19 17.46
N LEU A 123 -1.82 -28.25 18.07
CA LEU A 123 -0.86 -27.39 17.39
C LEU A 123 0.50 -27.48 18.09
N GLN A 124 1.57 -27.24 17.34
CA GLN A 124 2.91 -27.05 17.90
C GLN A 124 3.35 -25.62 17.63
N ALA A 125 3.62 -24.85 18.69
CA ALA A 125 4.08 -23.46 18.59
C ALA A 125 5.54 -23.36 19.00
N ARG A 126 6.36 -22.73 18.16
CA ARG A 126 7.73 -22.33 18.47
C ARG A 126 7.78 -20.83 18.71
N VAL A 127 8.28 -20.44 19.88
CA VAL A 127 8.44 -19.06 20.32
C VAL A 127 9.93 -18.74 20.45
N THR A 128 10.38 -17.70 19.77
CA THR A 128 11.75 -17.19 19.87
C THR A 128 11.76 -15.87 20.62
N ILE A 129 12.48 -15.83 21.73
CA ILE A 129 12.63 -14.65 22.60
C ILE A 129 14.08 -14.17 22.52
N ALA A 130 14.29 -12.87 22.26
CA ALA A 130 15.63 -12.28 22.22
C ALA A 130 15.79 -11.20 23.30
N SER A 131 16.86 -11.29 24.09
CA SER A 131 17.32 -10.17 24.91
C SER A 131 18.22 -9.27 24.08
N THR A 132 17.76 -8.05 23.79
CA THR A 132 18.51 -7.05 23.02
C THR A 132 19.23 -6.03 23.91
N GLY A 133 19.00 -6.08 25.23
CA GLY A 133 19.80 -5.38 26.23
C GLY A 133 19.36 -5.70 27.67
N GLY A 134 20.07 -5.14 28.64
CA GLY A 134 19.87 -5.40 30.07
C GLY A 134 20.42 -6.76 30.57
N PRO A 135 20.25 -7.04 31.89
CA PRO A 135 20.75 -8.28 32.51
C PRO A 135 19.86 -9.48 32.20
N THR A 136 20.35 -10.69 32.51
CA THR A 136 19.53 -11.91 32.52
C THR A 136 18.29 -11.71 33.38
N ALA A 137 17.14 -12.15 32.89
CA ALA A 137 15.88 -12.09 33.63
C ALA A 137 15.06 -13.36 33.41
N THR A 138 14.13 -13.60 34.33
CA THR A 138 13.15 -14.66 34.23
C THR A 138 11.78 -14.03 34.11
N GLN A 139 11.02 -14.39 33.07
CA GLN A 139 9.75 -13.77 32.70
C GLN A 139 8.69 -14.83 32.42
N PRO A 140 7.43 -14.65 32.86
CA PRO A 140 6.35 -15.52 32.43
C PRO A 140 6.03 -15.28 30.95
N LEU A 141 6.06 -16.36 30.17
CA LEU A 141 5.55 -16.44 28.81
C LEU A 141 4.15 -17.06 28.86
N ARG A 142 3.15 -16.29 28.43
CA ARG A 142 1.76 -16.71 28.29
C ARG A 142 1.45 -17.02 26.83
N ILE A 143 0.79 -18.14 26.56
CA ILE A 143 0.30 -18.49 25.22
C ILE A 143 -1.21 -18.65 25.26
N ASP A 144 -1.88 -17.92 24.38
CA ASP A 144 -3.32 -17.94 24.19
C ASP A 144 -3.64 -18.63 22.84
N VAL A 145 -4.67 -19.47 22.84
CA VAL A 145 -5.25 -20.10 21.64
C VAL A 145 -6.71 -19.67 21.53
N ASP A 146 -7.11 -19.10 20.39
CA ASP A 146 -8.44 -18.53 20.13
C ASP A 146 -8.92 -17.57 21.23
N GLY A 147 -8.00 -16.78 21.78
CA GLY A 147 -8.25 -15.81 22.84
C GLY A 147 -8.36 -16.39 24.25
N ILE A 148 -8.14 -17.70 24.43
CA ILE A 148 -8.14 -18.37 25.74
C ILE A 148 -6.70 -18.68 26.14
N THR A 149 -6.29 -18.25 27.33
CA THR A 149 -4.98 -18.60 27.88
C THR A 149 -4.89 -20.09 28.16
N TYR A 150 -3.99 -20.76 27.42
CA TYR A 150 -3.74 -22.18 27.56
C TYR A 150 -2.60 -22.46 28.54
N LEU A 151 -1.49 -21.73 28.40
CA LEU A 151 -0.27 -21.95 29.16
C LEU A 151 0.31 -20.65 29.68
N THR A 152 0.95 -20.72 30.86
CA THR A 152 1.89 -19.71 31.34
C THR A 152 3.13 -20.42 31.90
N GLU A 153 4.27 -20.25 31.24
CA GLU A 153 5.54 -20.86 31.64
C GLU A 153 6.57 -19.78 31.97
N VAL A 154 7.39 -20.02 32.99
CA VAL A 154 8.45 -19.09 33.39
C VAL A 154 9.74 -19.40 32.59
N VAL A 155 10.16 -18.47 31.73
CA VAL A 155 11.33 -18.63 30.85
C VAL A 155 12.48 -17.76 31.35
N GLU A 156 13.68 -18.34 31.47
CA GLU A 156 14.91 -17.59 31.69
C GLU A 156 15.46 -17.08 30.35
N VAL A 157 15.65 -15.77 30.25
CA VAL A 157 16.20 -15.07 29.07
C VAL A 157 17.57 -14.50 29.44
N PRO A 158 18.68 -15.15 29.05
CA PRO A 158 20.02 -14.67 29.35
C PRO A 158 20.34 -13.36 28.61
N ALA A 159 21.14 -12.49 29.25
CA ALA A 159 21.55 -11.21 28.66
C ALA A 159 22.19 -11.37 27.28
N GLY A 160 21.66 -10.66 26.28
CA GLY A 160 22.22 -10.65 24.92
C GLY A 160 22.09 -11.98 24.18
N ARG A 161 21.22 -12.90 24.64
CA ARG A 161 20.99 -14.20 24.01
C ARG A 161 19.56 -14.32 23.48
N THR A 162 19.42 -15.22 22.54
CA THR A 162 18.13 -15.69 22.02
C THR A 162 17.81 -17.04 22.67
N VAL A 163 16.55 -17.22 23.06
CA VAL A 163 16.01 -18.43 23.66
C VAL A 163 14.84 -18.89 22.81
N GLU A 164 14.87 -20.15 22.42
CA GLU A 164 13.78 -20.81 21.69
C GLU A 164 13.06 -21.78 22.62
N ARG A 165 11.73 -21.81 22.53
CA ARG A 165 10.86 -22.74 23.26
C ARG A 165 9.78 -23.28 22.33
N VAL A 166 9.48 -24.56 22.48
CA VAL A 166 8.47 -25.27 21.70
C VAL A 166 7.38 -25.76 22.65
N PHE A 167 6.13 -25.57 22.28
CA PHE A 167 4.95 -25.88 23.08
C PHE A 167 3.95 -26.69 22.28
N GLU A 168 3.35 -27.70 22.91
CA GLU A 168 2.17 -28.38 22.41
C GLU A 168 0.94 -27.63 22.90
N LEU A 169 0.04 -27.30 21.98
CA LEU A 169 -1.15 -26.48 22.17
C LEU A 169 -2.39 -27.26 21.70
N PRO A 170 -3.58 -26.94 22.20
CA PRO A 170 -4.82 -27.52 21.70
C PRO A 170 -5.10 -27.07 20.26
N GLU A 171 -6.05 -27.73 19.61
CA GLU A 171 -6.58 -27.28 18.33
C GLU A 171 -7.13 -25.85 18.45
N GLY A 172 -6.92 -25.05 17.40
CA GLY A 172 -7.39 -23.66 17.30
C GLY A 172 -6.89 -22.98 16.04
N LYS A 173 -7.32 -21.74 15.80
CA LYS A 173 -6.94 -20.97 14.60
C LYS A 173 -5.98 -19.82 14.91
N LEU A 174 -6.15 -19.16 16.04
CA LEU A 174 -5.45 -17.93 16.39
C LEU A 174 -4.53 -18.18 17.59
N VAL A 175 -3.21 -18.03 17.42
CA VAL A 175 -2.23 -18.22 18.50
C VAL A 175 -1.53 -16.90 18.82
N ALA A 176 -1.53 -16.52 20.10
CA ALA A 176 -0.86 -15.32 20.57
C ALA A 176 0.09 -15.64 21.73
N ALA A 177 1.31 -15.15 21.66
CA ALA A 177 2.31 -15.27 22.71
C ALA A 177 2.54 -13.89 23.37
N TYR A 178 2.64 -13.86 24.70
CA TYR A 178 2.87 -12.66 25.51
C TYR A 178 3.98 -12.91 26.52
N LEU A 179 4.97 -12.03 26.56
CA LEU A 179 6.08 -12.07 27.50
C LEU A 179 5.86 -11.02 28.59
N ASP A 180 5.51 -11.48 29.78
CA ASP A 180 5.25 -10.60 30.91
C ASP A 180 6.57 -10.11 31.51
N GLY A 181 6.71 -8.79 31.61
CA GLY A 181 7.77 -8.18 32.39
C GLY A 181 7.91 -6.68 32.14
N GLN A 182 8.81 -6.07 32.89
CA GLN A 182 9.12 -4.65 32.73
C GLN A 182 10.38 -4.49 31.89
N ASP A 183 10.20 -3.91 30.72
CA ASP A 183 11.25 -3.41 29.85
C ASP A 183 10.82 -2.14 29.13
N LEU A 184 11.65 -1.68 28.19
CA LEU A 184 11.53 -0.36 27.58
C LEU A 184 10.54 -0.32 26.41
N LEU A 185 10.30 -1.44 25.73
CA LEU A 185 9.35 -1.54 24.62
C LEU A 185 8.34 -2.64 24.94
N ALA A 186 7.09 -2.25 25.20
CA ALA A 186 6.04 -3.23 25.51
C ALA A 186 5.40 -3.82 24.24
N SER A 187 5.57 -3.17 23.09
CA SER A 187 4.88 -3.58 21.86
C SER A 187 5.44 -4.87 21.28
N ASP A 188 6.72 -5.18 21.47
CA ASP A 188 7.41 -6.40 21.03
C ASP A 188 7.41 -7.52 22.07
N ASN A 189 6.73 -7.32 23.20
CA ASN A 189 6.46 -8.36 24.19
C ASN A 189 5.31 -9.27 23.78
N GLN A 190 4.73 -9.08 22.60
CA GLN A 190 3.64 -9.87 22.08
C GLN A 190 3.83 -10.17 20.61
N ARG A 191 3.44 -11.38 20.20
CA ARG A 191 3.48 -11.80 18.80
C ARG A 191 2.33 -12.75 18.52
N TYR A 192 1.80 -12.67 17.30
CA TYR A 192 0.60 -13.35 16.85
C TYR A 192 0.96 -14.24 15.66
N ALA A 193 0.24 -15.35 15.50
CA ALA A 193 0.34 -16.25 14.36
C ALA A 193 -1.03 -16.92 14.11
N ILE A 194 -1.34 -17.18 12.85
CA ILE A 194 -2.49 -18.01 12.46
C ILE A 194 -1.98 -19.44 12.34
N ALA A 195 -2.67 -20.36 13.01
CA ALA A 195 -2.43 -21.78 12.87
C ALA A 195 -3.05 -22.28 11.56
N PRO A 196 -2.35 -23.13 10.81
CA PRO A 196 -2.97 -23.83 9.68
C PRO A 196 -4.07 -24.74 10.22
N THR A 197 -5.23 -24.72 9.58
CA THR A 197 -6.32 -25.64 9.90
C THR A 197 -6.04 -26.98 9.24
N LEU A 198 -5.85 -28.04 10.04
CA LEU A 198 -6.11 -29.41 9.57
C LEU A 198 -7.63 -29.54 9.40
N GLY A 199 -8.15 -29.15 8.23
CA GLY A 199 -9.52 -29.47 7.84
C GLY A 199 -9.74 -30.97 7.78
N GLY A 200 -10.96 -31.41 7.45
CA GLY A 200 -11.24 -32.80 7.10
C GLY A 200 -10.45 -33.21 5.85
N LEU A 201 -9.16 -33.54 5.99
CA LEU A 201 -8.24 -33.79 4.90
C LEU A 201 -8.66 -35.02 4.13
N LYS A 202 -8.93 -34.89 2.84
CA LYS A 202 -9.17 -36.01 1.96
C LYS A 202 -7.85 -36.49 1.39
N ALA A 203 -7.53 -37.73 1.69
CA ALA A 203 -6.34 -38.40 1.19
C ALA A 203 -6.75 -39.46 0.16
N ARG A 204 -6.01 -39.55 -0.95
CA ARG A 204 -6.14 -40.66 -1.89
C ARG A 204 -4.89 -41.52 -1.88
N VAL A 205 -5.06 -42.80 -1.59
CA VAL A 205 -3.96 -43.77 -1.59
C VAL A 205 -4.01 -44.59 -2.88
N HIS A 206 -2.86 -44.66 -3.57
CA HIS A 206 -2.66 -45.40 -4.80
C HIS A 206 -1.65 -46.51 -4.59
N GLY A 207 -1.96 -47.73 -5.01
CA GLY A 207 -1.05 -48.88 -4.94
C GLY A 207 -1.74 -50.17 -4.45
N ASP A 208 -1.01 -51.28 -4.53
CA ASP A 208 -1.52 -52.61 -4.15
C ASP A 208 -1.24 -52.98 -2.69
N SER A 209 -0.30 -52.30 -2.02
CA SER A 209 0.14 -52.59 -0.65
C SER A 209 -0.04 -51.36 0.25
N THR A 210 -1.29 -51.03 0.58
CA THR A 210 -1.64 -49.78 1.28
C THR A 210 -1.88 -49.95 2.77
N PHE A 211 -1.91 -51.18 3.30
CA PHE A 211 -2.37 -51.47 4.66
C PHE A 211 -1.77 -50.56 5.75
N PHE A 212 -0.45 -50.38 5.78
CA PHE A 212 0.18 -49.54 6.80
C PHE A 212 -0.12 -48.05 6.61
N VAL A 213 -0.20 -47.59 5.36
CA VAL A 213 -0.61 -46.22 5.05
C VAL A 213 -2.06 -45.99 5.46
N ASP A 214 -2.96 -46.90 5.14
CA ASP A 214 -4.38 -46.80 5.50
C ASP A 214 -4.55 -46.78 7.02
N GLN A 215 -3.81 -47.62 7.76
CA GLN A 215 -3.80 -47.59 9.23
C GLN A 215 -3.24 -46.29 9.80
N LEU A 216 -2.17 -45.75 9.20
CA LEU A 216 -1.59 -44.47 9.60
C LEU A 216 -2.59 -43.34 9.39
N LEU A 217 -3.14 -43.21 8.19
CA LEU A 217 -4.06 -42.13 7.84
C LEU A 217 -5.35 -42.22 8.66
N ALA A 218 -5.92 -43.42 8.82
CA ALA A 218 -7.10 -43.62 9.67
C ALA A 218 -6.85 -43.33 11.16
N ALA A 219 -5.60 -43.36 11.62
CA ALA A 219 -5.23 -42.99 12.98
C ALA A 219 -5.04 -41.49 13.17
N ILE A 220 -4.94 -40.70 12.10
CA ILE A 220 -4.81 -39.24 12.15
C ILE A 220 -6.23 -38.65 12.22
N PRO A 221 -6.60 -37.97 13.32
CA PRO A 221 -7.90 -37.33 13.42
C PRO A 221 -8.11 -36.33 12.28
N GLY A 222 -9.28 -36.39 11.64
CA GLY A 222 -9.64 -35.47 10.56
C GLY A 222 -9.20 -35.88 9.16
N VAL A 223 -8.48 -36.99 8.96
CA VAL A 223 -8.18 -37.49 7.60
C VAL A 223 -9.28 -38.44 7.11
N ASP A 224 -9.95 -38.07 6.02
CA ASP A 224 -10.83 -38.94 5.23
C ASP A 224 -10.02 -39.71 4.19
N THR A 225 -10.01 -41.03 4.30
CA THR A 225 -9.23 -41.93 3.44
C THR A 225 -10.06 -42.62 2.36
N ASP A 226 -11.37 -42.38 2.30
CA ASP A 226 -12.27 -42.99 1.30
C ASP A 226 -13.07 -41.93 0.52
N PRO A 227 -12.40 -40.96 -0.14
CA PRO A 227 -13.07 -39.96 -0.95
C PRO A 227 -13.75 -40.61 -2.16
N ALA A 228 -14.92 -40.10 -2.55
CA ALA A 228 -15.68 -40.65 -3.66
C ALA A 228 -14.89 -40.59 -4.98
N PRO A 229 -15.11 -41.52 -5.93
CA PRO A 229 -14.42 -41.49 -7.22
C PRO A 229 -14.64 -40.17 -7.96
N GLY A 230 -13.55 -39.47 -8.30
CA GLY A 230 -13.58 -38.16 -8.97
C GLY A 230 -13.70 -36.96 -8.04
N GLU A 231 -13.74 -37.16 -6.72
CA GLU A 231 -13.68 -36.09 -5.73
C GLU A 231 -12.26 -35.50 -5.66
N GLU A 232 -12.17 -34.18 -5.49
CA GLU A 232 -10.90 -33.50 -5.22
C GLU A 232 -10.38 -33.87 -3.83
N VAL A 233 -9.06 -34.04 -3.72
CA VAL A 233 -8.37 -34.50 -2.52
C VAL A 233 -7.24 -33.55 -2.20
N ASP A 234 -6.92 -33.39 -0.91
CA ASP A 234 -5.93 -32.44 -0.42
C ASP A 234 -4.49 -32.95 -0.60
N PHE A 235 -4.29 -34.27 -0.53
CA PHE A 235 -3.01 -34.89 -0.85
C PHE A 235 -3.17 -36.34 -1.32
N GLU A 236 -2.13 -36.85 -1.98
CA GLU A 236 -2.10 -38.21 -2.50
C GLU A 236 -0.92 -39.02 -1.95
N VAL A 237 -1.10 -40.33 -1.80
CA VAL A 237 -0.04 -41.25 -1.38
C VAL A 237 0.16 -42.31 -2.44
N PHE A 238 1.37 -42.43 -2.99
CA PHE A 238 1.73 -43.39 -4.02
C PHE A 238 2.62 -44.49 -3.43
N VAL A 239 2.11 -45.72 -3.40
CA VAL A 239 2.81 -46.88 -2.82
C VAL A 239 3.16 -47.89 -3.91
N GLY A 240 4.44 -47.93 -4.30
CA GLY A 240 4.93 -48.88 -5.30
C GLY A 240 4.41 -48.63 -6.73
N VAL A 241 3.70 -47.53 -6.97
CA VAL A 241 3.16 -47.11 -8.27
C VAL A 241 3.80 -45.80 -8.72
N PRO A 242 3.97 -45.56 -10.03
CA PRO A 242 4.62 -44.34 -10.52
C PRO A 242 3.76 -43.11 -10.20
N VAL A 243 4.42 -42.02 -9.79
CA VAL A 243 3.77 -40.70 -9.62
C VAL A 243 3.51 -40.10 -11.01
N PRO A 244 2.29 -39.62 -11.31
CA PRO A 244 1.97 -39.00 -12.59
C PRO A 244 2.87 -37.79 -12.91
N GLU A 245 3.20 -37.60 -14.19
CA GLU A 245 3.87 -36.37 -14.63
C GLU A 245 2.94 -35.16 -14.45
N GLY A 246 3.45 -34.08 -13.87
CA GLY A 246 2.66 -32.86 -13.61
C GLY A 246 1.73 -32.97 -12.40
N GLN A 247 2.07 -33.82 -11.42
CA GLN A 247 1.39 -33.91 -10.13
C GLN A 247 1.17 -32.52 -9.52
N ALA A 248 -0.11 -32.14 -9.36
CA ALA A 248 -0.50 -30.81 -8.90
C ALA A 248 -0.86 -30.75 -7.41
N MET A 249 -1.11 -31.90 -6.78
CA MET A 249 -1.45 -32.00 -5.35
C MET A 249 -0.24 -32.44 -4.52
N PRO A 250 -0.10 -31.95 -3.28
CA PRO A 250 0.86 -32.46 -2.31
C PRO A 250 0.84 -33.98 -2.23
N PHE A 251 2.01 -34.64 -2.08
CA PHE A 251 2.03 -36.11 -2.10
C PHE A 251 3.14 -36.78 -1.28
N ILE A 252 2.89 -38.04 -0.91
CA ILE A 252 3.88 -38.94 -0.31
C ILE A 252 4.17 -40.07 -1.29
N ALA A 253 5.43 -40.26 -1.67
CA ALA A 253 5.89 -41.36 -2.53
C ALA A 253 6.63 -42.42 -1.70
N ILE A 254 6.24 -43.68 -1.83
CA ILE A 254 6.83 -44.82 -1.11
C ILE A 254 7.29 -45.88 -2.11
N ASP A 255 8.61 -46.10 -2.21
CA ASP A 255 9.27 -47.06 -3.12
C ASP A 255 8.71 -46.99 -4.57
N VAL A 256 8.48 -45.77 -5.08
CA VAL A 256 7.83 -45.59 -6.39
C VAL A 256 8.80 -45.90 -7.55
N PRO A 257 8.35 -46.61 -8.60
CA PRO A 257 9.16 -46.91 -9.77
C PRO A 257 9.42 -45.64 -10.60
N GLY A 258 10.64 -45.48 -11.11
CA GLY A 258 11.02 -44.35 -11.96
C GLY A 258 11.40 -43.06 -11.21
N GLY A 259 11.05 -42.96 -9.92
CA GLY A 259 11.34 -41.78 -9.10
C GLY A 259 10.39 -40.61 -9.33
N ILE A 260 10.84 -39.43 -8.92
CA ILE A 260 10.16 -38.14 -9.11
C ILE A 260 11.20 -37.09 -9.57
N PRO A 261 10.78 -35.91 -10.09
CA PRO A 261 11.73 -34.85 -10.40
C PRO A 261 12.66 -34.54 -9.21
N GLY A 262 13.97 -34.57 -9.44
CA GLY A 262 14.99 -34.36 -8.39
C GLY A 262 15.36 -35.59 -7.57
N VAL A 263 14.58 -36.69 -7.61
CA VAL A 263 14.87 -37.94 -6.88
C VAL A 263 14.81 -39.13 -7.84
N VAL A 264 15.98 -39.64 -8.21
CA VAL A 264 16.11 -40.73 -9.22
C VAL A 264 16.64 -42.02 -8.58
N PRO A 265 15.91 -43.14 -8.68
CA PRO A 265 16.41 -44.45 -8.25
C PRO A 265 17.60 -44.91 -9.10
N ALA A 266 18.69 -45.29 -8.46
CA ALA A 266 19.95 -45.71 -9.09
C ALA A 266 20.37 -47.16 -8.74
N GLY A 267 19.51 -47.90 -8.04
CA GLY A 267 19.76 -49.28 -7.60
C GLY A 267 18.98 -49.61 -6.33
N ARG A 268 19.38 -50.67 -5.63
CA ARG A 268 18.92 -50.99 -4.27
C ARG A 268 20.11 -51.26 -3.35
N VAL A 269 19.90 -51.03 -2.07
CA VAL A 269 20.82 -51.33 -0.97
C VAL A 269 20.11 -52.27 0.00
N GLU A 270 20.80 -53.33 0.43
CA GLU A 270 20.30 -54.28 1.45
C GLU A 270 20.75 -53.82 2.84
N ASP A 271 19.88 -54.04 3.83
CA ASP A 271 20.09 -53.74 5.25
C ASP A 271 20.71 -52.35 5.55
N PRO A 272 20.17 -51.24 5.00
CA PRO A 272 20.72 -49.92 5.26
C PRO A 272 20.52 -49.51 6.73
N VAL A 273 21.59 -49.06 7.38
CA VAL A 273 21.57 -48.59 8.77
C VAL A 273 21.43 -47.06 8.80
N PRO A 274 20.36 -46.51 9.39
CA PRO A 274 20.22 -45.07 9.59
C PRO A 274 21.38 -44.52 10.43
N THR A 275 22.12 -43.58 9.88
CA THR A 275 23.26 -42.92 10.56
C THR A 275 23.19 -41.40 10.48
N LEU A 276 22.34 -40.88 9.62
CA LEU A 276 22.06 -39.46 9.44
C LEU A 276 20.59 -39.20 9.76
N VAL A 277 20.35 -38.25 10.65
CA VAL A 277 19.04 -37.71 11.03
C VAL A 277 19.15 -36.20 10.95
N ALA A 278 18.35 -35.57 10.09
CA ALA A 278 18.38 -34.12 9.94
C ALA A 278 17.83 -33.42 11.20
N PRO A 279 18.39 -32.27 11.62
CA PRO A 279 17.80 -31.43 12.67
C PRO A 279 16.58 -30.69 12.11
N ASP A 280 15.52 -31.44 11.84
CA ASP A 280 14.29 -30.98 11.20
C ASP A 280 13.10 -31.12 12.17
N PRO A 281 12.17 -30.14 12.25
CA PRO A 281 10.98 -30.22 13.10
C PRO A 281 10.14 -31.49 12.88
N LEU A 282 10.12 -32.03 11.66
CA LEU A 282 9.42 -33.28 11.36
C LEU A 282 9.96 -34.47 12.19
N LEU A 283 11.23 -34.45 12.55
CA LEU A 283 11.94 -35.53 13.24
C LEU A 283 12.15 -35.28 14.74
N GLN A 284 11.64 -34.18 15.30
CA GLN A 284 11.77 -33.90 16.73
C GLN A 284 11.09 -34.99 17.57
N ASP A 285 11.79 -35.62 18.51
CA ASP A 285 11.26 -36.74 19.32
C ASP A 285 10.90 -38.01 18.52
N VAL A 286 11.30 -38.09 17.24
CA VAL A 286 11.19 -39.29 16.41
C VAL A 286 12.49 -40.08 16.55
N ASP A 287 12.46 -41.15 17.35
CA ASP A 287 13.62 -42.03 17.49
C ASP A 287 13.68 -43.01 16.30
N VAL A 288 14.70 -42.86 15.46
CA VAL A 288 14.99 -43.74 14.32
C VAL A 288 16.24 -44.59 14.55
N SER A 289 16.78 -44.63 15.78
CA SER A 289 17.98 -45.41 16.09
C SER A 289 17.75 -46.93 16.02
N GLU A 290 16.52 -47.38 16.29
CA GLU A 290 16.10 -48.79 16.18
C GLU A 290 15.43 -49.12 14.84
N LEU A 291 15.38 -48.17 13.90
CA LEU A 291 14.79 -48.39 12.58
C LEU A 291 15.63 -49.40 11.79
N ALA A 292 15.02 -50.54 11.50
CA ALA A 292 15.56 -51.62 10.68
C ALA A 292 14.79 -51.71 9.37
N ILE A 293 15.53 -51.71 8.26
CA ILE A 293 15.00 -51.75 6.89
C ILE A 293 15.71 -52.91 6.19
N ALA A 294 14.97 -53.83 5.56
CA ALA A 294 15.55 -55.00 4.89
C ALA A 294 16.20 -54.63 3.54
N ASP A 295 15.56 -53.73 2.78
CA ASP A 295 16.16 -53.11 1.59
C ASP A 295 15.52 -51.75 1.29
N ALA A 296 16.26 -50.91 0.57
CA ALA A 296 15.81 -49.60 0.11
C ALA A 296 16.35 -49.32 -1.30
N GLN A 297 15.68 -48.45 -2.04
CA GLN A 297 16.20 -47.86 -3.26
C GLN A 297 17.44 -47.00 -2.95
N LEU A 298 18.46 -47.11 -3.79
CA LEU A 298 19.59 -46.21 -3.76
C LEU A 298 19.21 -44.94 -4.53
N LEU A 299 18.92 -43.86 -3.82
CA LEU A 299 18.44 -42.61 -4.43
C LEU A 299 19.58 -41.66 -4.81
N ARG A 300 19.50 -41.10 -6.01
CA ARG A 300 20.25 -39.90 -6.40
C ARG A 300 19.35 -38.68 -6.22
N VAL A 301 19.70 -37.84 -5.27
CA VAL A 301 18.88 -36.70 -4.84
C VAL A 301 19.55 -35.39 -5.27
N GLU A 302 18.80 -34.52 -5.95
CA GLU A 302 19.21 -33.18 -6.38
C GLU A 302 18.12 -32.16 -5.98
N GLY A 303 18.50 -31.15 -5.20
CA GLY A 303 17.57 -30.07 -4.81
C GLY A 303 16.54 -30.41 -3.73
N ALA A 304 16.74 -31.50 -2.99
CA ALA A 304 15.85 -31.94 -1.92
C ALA A 304 16.62 -32.26 -0.63
N THR A 305 15.92 -32.26 0.51
CA THR A 305 16.49 -32.44 1.84
C THR A 305 16.40 -33.89 2.27
N VAL A 306 17.53 -34.48 2.64
CA VAL A 306 17.57 -35.84 3.21
C VAL A 306 17.25 -35.77 4.70
N LEU A 307 16.07 -36.25 5.08
CA LEU A 307 15.60 -36.29 6.46
C LEU A 307 16.26 -37.43 7.25
N VAL A 308 16.28 -38.63 6.66
CA VAL A 308 16.93 -39.81 7.24
C VAL A 308 17.81 -40.47 6.17
N GLY A 309 19.04 -40.82 6.52
CA GLY A 309 19.99 -41.41 5.58
C GLY A 309 20.90 -42.48 6.20
N ALA A 310 21.32 -43.42 5.36
CA ALA A 310 22.41 -44.35 5.59
C ALA A 310 23.66 -43.91 4.78
N PRO A 311 24.85 -44.45 5.04
CA PRO A 311 26.06 -44.07 4.32
C PRO A 311 25.91 -44.27 2.80
N GLY A 312 25.79 -43.17 2.06
CA GLY A 312 25.60 -43.17 0.61
C GLY A 312 24.19 -43.52 0.13
N ALA A 313 23.21 -43.68 1.01
CA ALA A 313 21.84 -44.05 0.66
C ALA A 313 20.81 -43.20 1.44
N PRO A 314 20.19 -42.19 0.81
CA PRO A 314 19.05 -41.47 1.37
C PRO A 314 17.87 -42.42 1.59
N LEU A 315 17.24 -42.38 2.78
CA LEU A 315 16.15 -43.28 3.16
C LEU A 315 14.79 -42.58 3.20
N ILE A 316 14.75 -41.36 3.74
CA ILE A 316 13.58 -40.47 3.76
C ILE A 316 14.02 -39.10 3.28
N VAL A 317 13.32 -38.55 2.29
CA VAL A 317 13.65 -37.29 1.62
C VAL A 317 12.40 -36.40 1.57
N SER A 318 12.57 -35.09 1.71
CA SER A 318 11.52 -34.08 1.52
C SER A 318 11.95 -33.05 0.50
N GLY A 319 10.98 -32.48 -0.22
CA GLY A 319 11.24 -31.41 -1.18
C GLY A 319 9.95 -30.78 -1.68
N GLU A 320 10.10 -29.89 -2.66
CA GLU A 320 9.00 -29.17 -3.29
C GLU A 320 9.28 -29.06 -4.80
N THR A 321 8.27 -29.31 -5.62
CA THR A 321 8.37 -29.19 -7.08
C THR A 321 7.25 -28.30 -7.59
N GLY A 322 7.59 -27.08 -8.03
CA GLY A 322 6.62 -26.15 -8.62
C GLY A 322 5.53 -25.68 -7.64
N GLY A 323 5.86 -25.45 -6.37
CA GLY A 323 4.87 -25.07 -5.34
C GLY A 323 4.28 -26.27 -4.59
N VAL A 324 4.50 -27.49 -5.06
CA VAL A 324 3.87 -28.70 -4.51
C VAL A 324 4.83 -29.43 -3.55
N PRO A 325 4.55 -29.46 -2.23
CA PRO A 325 5.38 -30.17 -1.27
C PRO A 325 5.23 -31.69 -1.39
N TRP A 326 6.32 -32.42 -1.18
CA TRP A 326 6.32 -33.88 -1.24
C TRP A 326 7.30 -34.54 -0.27
N PHE A 327 6.99 -35.78 0.11
CA PHE A 327 7.85 -36.67 0.88
C PHE A 327 8.14 -37.96 0.11
N TYR A 328 9.34 -38.51 0.27
CA TYR A 328 9.79 -39.72 -0.43
C TYR A 328 10.42 -40.72 0.55
N PHE A 329 9.88 -41.93 0.59
CA PHE A 329 10.44 -43.09 1.30
C PHE A 329 11.12 -44.03 0.30
N ALA A 330 12.41 -44.28 0.51
CA ALA A 330 13.21 -45.16 -0.36
C ALA A 330 12.88 -46.65 -0.20
N PHE A 331 12.10 -47.03 0.81
CA PHE A 331 11.82 -48.42 1.16
C PHE A 331 10.32 -48.63 1.33
N THR A 332 9.85 -49.87 1.15
CA THR A 332 8.47 -50.22 1.46
C THR A 332 8.28 -50.36 2.97
N LEU A 333 7.08 -49.98 3.44
CA LEU A 333 6.74 -50.05 4.87
C LEU A 333 6.76 -51.50 5.39
N GLU A 334 6.34 -52.47 4.57
CA GLU A 334 6.28 -53.91 4.88
C GLU A 334 7.66 -54.54 5.08
N ARG A 335 8.71 -53.93 4.51
CA ARG A 335 10.09 -54.40 4.62
C ARG A 335 10.90 -53.60 5.64
N SER A 336 10.21 -52.95 6.58
CA SER A 336 10.82 -52.23 7.69
C SER A 336 10.07 -52.50 9.00
N ASN A 337 10.69 -52.21 10.14
CA ASN A 337 10.00 -52.17 11.43
C ASN A 337 9.40 -50.79 11.75
N LEU A 338 9.48 -49.80 10.83
CA LEU A 338 8.92 -48.47 11.05
C LEU A 338 7.45 -48.53 11.47
N PRO A 339 6.55 -49.27 10.78
CA PRO A 339 5.11 -49.22 11.08
C PRO A 339 4.72 -49.76 12.46
N VAL A 340 5.61 -50.51 13.12
CA VAL A 340 5.38 -51.06 14.47
C VAL A 340 6.09 -50.25 15.57
N SER A 341 6.76 -49.15 15.20
CA SER A 341 7.43 -48.24 16.13
C SER A 341 6.51 -47.10 16.58
N VAL A 342 6.81 -46.52 17.74
CA VAL A 342 6.10 -45.31 18.24
C VAL A 342 6.37 -44.09 17.35
N SER A 343 7.52 -44.08 16.67
CA SER A 343 7.96 -43.02 15.76
C SER A 343 7.10 -42.88 14.50
N TYR A 344 6.45 -43.97 14.05
CA TYR A 344 5.68 -43.98 12.80
C TYR A 344 4.43 -43.08 12.81
N PRO A 345 3.50 -43.20 13.77
CA PRO A 345 2.34 -42.32 13.81
C PRO A 345 2.73 -40.84 13.98
N ILE A 346 3.78 -40.54 14.75
CA ILE A 346 4.26 -39.17 14.94
C ILE A 346 4.80 -38.59 13.64
N LEU A 347 5.68 -39.35 12.97
CA LEU A 347 6.31 -38.94 11.71
C LEU A 347 5.27 -38.74 10.61
N GLY A 348 4.43 -39.74 10.40
CA GLY A 348 3.45 -39.72 9.31
C GLY A 348 2.47 -38.57 9.45
N ALA A 349 2.10 -38.23 10.67
CA ALA A 349 1.09 -37.24 10.88
C ALA A 349 1.62 -35.80 10.88
N ARG A 350 2.90 -35.60 11.21
CA ARG A 350 3.61 -34.33 10.91
C ARG A 350 3.84 -34.14 9.41
N MET A 351 4.13 -35.21 8.68
CA MET A 351 4.21 -35.15 7.22
C MET A 351 2.87 -34.73 6.63
N VAL A 352 1.76 -35.35 7.06
CA VAL A 352 0.41 -34.96 6.64
C VAL A 352 0.11 -33.49 7.00
N GLY A 353 0.45 -33.05 8.22
CA GLY A 353 0.31 -31.64 8.62
C GLY A 353 1.12 -30.67 7.76
N ALA A 354 2.34 -31.04 7.37
CA ALA A 354 3.17 -30.25 6.46
C ALA A 354 2.61 -30.19 5.03
N LEU A 355 1.93 -31.24 4.56
CA LEU A 355 1.25 -31.24 3.26
C LEU A 355 -0.05 -30.41 3.30
N ALA A 356 -0.73 -30.39 4.44
CA ALA A 356 -2.00 -29.68 4.65
C ALA A 356 -1.86 -28.16 4.80
N ALA A 357 -0.69 -27.67 5.23
CA ALA A 357 -0.40 -26.24 5.31
C ALA A 357 -0.27 -25.53 3.93
N ALA A 358 -0.70 -26.19 2.86
CA ALA A 358 -0.74 -25.66 1.49
C ALA A 358 -1.93 -24.72 1.24
N ASP A 359 -2.97 -24.72 2.10
CA ASP A 359 -3.95 -23.62 2.12
C ASP A 359 -3.25 -22.36 2.68
N GLU A 360 -2.96 -21.41 1.80
CA GLU A 360 -2.13 -20.21 2.07
C GLU A 360 -2.59 -19.46 3.33
N VAL A 361 -1.92 -19.71 4.46
CA VAL A 361 -2.00 -18.81 5.62
C VAL A 361 -1.43 -17.46 5.17
N PRO A 362 -2.19 -16.35 5.25
CA PRO A 362 -1.69 -15.06 4.80
C PRO A 362 -0.44 -14.66 5.56
N ASP A 363 0.57 -14.16 4.85
CA ASP A 363 1.80 -13.67 5.44
C ASP A 363 1.51 -12.61 6.53
N ALA A 364 2.21 -12.74 7.65
CA ALA A 364 2.13 -11.74 8.70
C ALA A 364 2.75 -10.41 8.20
N ILE A 365 2.03 -9.30 8.40
CA ILE A 365 2.51 -7.96 8.07
C ILE A 365 3.00 -7.22 9.32
N THR A 366 3.72 -6.12 9.11
CA THR A 366 4.23 -5.28 10.20
C THR A 366 3.28 -4.15 10.58
N VAL A 367 3.29 -3.73 11.85
CA VAL A 367 2.58 -2.53 12.31
C VAL A 367 3.07 -1.31 11.52
N GLY A 368 2.13 -0.50 11.02
CA GLY A 368 2.40 0.64 10.14
C GLY A 368 2.29 0.32 8.65
N THR A 369 2.09 -0.94 8.28
CA THR A 369 1.82 -1.36 6.90
C THR A 369 0.33 -1.27 6.59
N ARG A 370 0.01 -0.94 5.34
CA ARG A 370 -1.36 -0.95 4.82
C ARG A 370 -1.90 -2.37 4.73
N LEU A 371 -3.14 -2.59 5.14
CA LEU A 371 -3.77 -3.91 5.03
C LEU A 371 -4.02 -4.27 3.55
N PRO A 372 -3.73 -5.51 3.13
CA PRO A 372 -4.03 -5.97 1.78
C PRO A 372 -5.56 -6.12 1.59
N GLY A 373 -6.03 -5.87 0.37
CA GLY A 373 -7.44 -6.03 -0.02
C GLY A 373 -7.92 -4.87 -0.91
N GLU A 374 -7.73 -5.00 -2.22
CA GLU A 374 -8.29 -4.04 -3.20
C GLU A 374 -9.82 -4.14 -3.28
N ASP A 375 -10.37 -5.29 -2.86
CA ASP A 375 -11.78 -5.65 -2.79
C ASP A 375 -12.33 -5.61 -1.35
N ALA A 376 -11.59 -5.00 -0.42
CA ALA A 376 -12.00 -4.85 0.97
C ALA A 376 -13.23 -3.93 1.06
N VAL A 377 -14.28 -4.41 1.71
CA VAL A 377 -15.51 -3.65 2.02
C VAL A 377 -15.47 -3.13 3.45
N ALA A 378 -14.83 -3.87 4.37
CA ALA A 378 -14.58 -3.42 5.71
C ALA A 378 -13.34 -4.07 6.32
N VAL A 379 -12.84 -3.45 7.37
CA VAL A 379 -11.73 -3.94 8.18
C VAL A 379 -12.12 -3.89 9.64
N VAL A 380 -11.89 -4.98 10.37
CA VAL A 380 -12.07 -5.10 11.81
C VAL A 380 -10.69 -5.10 12.48
N ASP A 381 -10.48 -4.17 13.42
CA ASP A 381 -9.25 -4.08 14.19
C ASP A 381 -9.18 -5.13 15.33
N PRO A 382 -8.01 -5.35 15.97
CA PRO A 382 -7.86 -6.32 17.05
C PRO A 382 -8.71 -6.02 18.30
N ARG A 383 -9.34 -4.84 18.39
CA ARG A 383 -10.24 -4.45 19.48
C ARG A 383 -11.72 -4.67 19.12
N GLY A 384 -12.00 -5.10 17.90
CA GLY A 384 -13.34 -5.32 17.37
C GLY A 384 -13.99 -4.08 16.74
N ASN A 385 -13.25 -2.99 16.50
CA ASN A 385 -13.79 -1.82 15.80
C ASN A 385 -13.81 -2.09 14.30
N ARG A 386 -14.97 -1.90 13.66
CA ARG A 386 -15.17 -2.10 12.22
C ARG A 386 -15.12 -0.76 11.47
N ALA A 387 -14.28 -0.67 10.45
CA ALA A 387 -14.15 0.48 9.56
C ALA A 387 -14.46 0.06 8.11
N ARG A 388 -15.44 0.70 7.46
CA ARG A 388 -15.75 0.43 6.04
C ARG A 388 -14.69 1.03 5.11
N VAL A 389 -14.37 0.30 4.05
CA VAL A 389 -13.44 0.71 2.99
C VAL A 389 -14.27 0.86 1.72
N THR A 390 -14.26 2.06 1.14
CA THR A 390 -14.97 2.35 -0.13
C THR A 390 -14.04 2.10 -1.31
N LEU A 391 -14.58 1.86 -2.51
CA LEU A 391 -13.81 1.62 -3.75
C LEU A 391 -12.79 2.72 -4.11
N THR A 392 -12.95 3.94 -3.58
CA THR A 392 -12.00 5.07 -3.76
C THR A 392 -11.02 5.22 -2.60
N ASP A 393 -11.28 4.56 -1.48
CA ASP A 393 -10.46 4.66 -0.28
C ASP A 393 -9.31 3.65 -0.36
N SER A 394 -8.12 4.09 0.05
CA SER A 394 -7.06 3.15 0.36
C SER A 394 -7.43 2.35 1.60
N THR A 395 -7.09 1.06 1.65
CA THR A 395 -7.22 0.27 2.87
C THR A 395 -6.49 0.95 4.05
N PRO A 396 -7.02 0.81 5.27
CA PRO A 396 -6.43 1.42 6.45
C PRO A 396 -5.06 0.84 6.77
N VAL A 397 -4.26 1.64 7.47
CA VAL A 397 -2.94 1.23 7.98
C VAL A 397 -3.12 0.50 9.30
N ALA A 398 -2.44 -0.64 9.48
CA ALA A 398 -2.51 -1.41 10.70
C ALA A 398 -1.73 -0.69 11.82
N GLU A 399 -2.44 0.01 12.72
CA GLU A 399 -1.81 0.85 13.74
C GLU A 399 -1.36 0.10 15.00
N MET A 400 -1.79 -1.15 15.18
CA MET A 400 -1.47 -1.96 16.35
C MET A 400 -1.31 -3.44 15.99
N PRO A 401 -0.49 -4.18 16.75
CA PRO A 401 -0.32 -5.60 16.53
C PRO A 401 -1.56 -6.37 17.00
N GLY A 402 -1.78 -7.54 16.41
CA GLY A 402 -2.93 -8.40 16.68
C GLY A 402 -3.51 -9.02 15.41
N PHE A 403 -4.67 -9.65 15.56
CA PHE A 403 -5.42 -10.21 14.45
C PHE A 403 -6.35 -9.13 13.87
N TRP A 404 -6.20 -8.86 12.58
CA TRP A 404 -7.08 -7.99 11.82
C TRP A 404 -7.94 -8.83 10.88
N THR A 405 -9.19 -8.45 10.67
CA THR A 405 -10.07 -9.11 9.71
C THR A 405 -10.39 -8.15 8.58
N VAL A 406 -10.15 -8.57 7.33
CA VAL A 406 -10.55 -7.84 6.12
C VAL A 406 -11.76 -8.56 5.53
N GLU A 407 -12.90 -7.89 5.54
CA GLU A 407 -14.14 -8.37 4.94
C GLU A 407 -14.14 -7.98 3.47
N ARG A 408 -14.25 -8.96 2.57
CA ARG A 408 -14.19 -8.76 1.11
C ARG A 408 -15.57 -8.67 0.47
N SER A 409 -15.60 -8.14 -0.75
CA SER A 409 -16.82 -7.96 -1.55
C SER A 409 -17.52 -9.26 -1.94
N ASP A 410 -16.81 -10.38 -1.96
CA ASP A 410 -17.35 -11.73 -2.22
C ASP A 410 -17.99 -12.37 -0.97
N GLY A 411 -17.99 -11.67 0.17
CA GLY A 411 -18.49 -12.15 1.45
C GLY A 411 -17.50 -13.02 2.23
N SER A 412 -16.26 -13.17 1.76
CA SER A 412 -15.20 -13.88 2.49
C SER A 412 -14.48 -12.98 3.50
N ASP A 413 -14.09 -13.56 4.63
CA ASP A 413 -13.30 -12.90 5.66
C ASP A 413 -11.84 -13.37 5.59
N LEU A 414 -10.93 -12.44 5.37
CA LEU A 414 -9.49 -12.68 5.42
C LEU A 414 -8.94 -12.25 6.79
N THR A 415 -8.50 -13.20 7.61
CA THR A 415 -7.77 -12.88 8.85
C THR A 415 -6.29 -12.67 8.55
N ILE A 416 -5.73 -11.56 9.02
CA ILE A 416 -4.35 -11.15 8.82
C ILE A 416 -3.68 -10.98 10.17
N THR A 417 -2.46 -11.49 10.27
CA THR A 417 -1.62 -11.32 11.45
C THR A 417 -0.80 -10.04 11.30
N VAL A 418 -0.88 -9.14 12.28
CA VAL A 418 -0.05 -7.92 12.33
C VAL A 418 0.89 -7.99 13.52
N ASN A 419 2.20 -7.93 13.27
CA ASN A 419 3.23 -8.03 14.28
C ASN A 419 4.13 -6.79 14.33
N PRO A 420 4.76 -6.47 15.47
CA PRO A 420 5.76 -5.40 15.57
C PRO A 420 6.98 -5.69 14.68
N ASP A 421 7.62 -4.64 14.16
CA ASP A 421 8.89 -4.76 13.44
C ASP A 421 10.01 -5.13 14.41
N THR A 422 10.71 -6.24 14.15
CA THR A 422 11.78 -6.75 15.01
C THR A 422 13.04 -5.88 14.96
N ARG A 423 13.16 -4.97 13.99
CA ARG A 423 14.25 -3.98 13.93
C ARG A 423 14.17 -2.97 15.06
N GLU A 424 12.96 -2.63 15.52
CA GLU A 424 12.73 -1.69 16.63
C GLU A 424 13.11 -2.28 17.99
N SER A 425 13.24 -3.62 18.10
CA SER A 425 13.58 -4.28 19.37
C SER A 425 14.99 -3.96 19.88
N ARG A 426 15.88 -3.38 19.06
CA ARG A 426 17.23 -2.97 19.48
C ARG A 426 17.24 -1.51 19.93
N LEU A 427 17.16 -1.30 21.24
CA LEU A 427 17.02 0.04 21.84
C LEU A 427 18.34 0.67 22.31
N ALA A 428 19.49 0.08 21.96
CA ALA A 428 20.79 0.59 22.38
C ALA A 428 21.06 1.96 21.73
N PRO A 429 21.19 3.06 22.49
CA PRO A 429 21.30 4.38 21.89
C PRO A 429 22.63 4.55 21.15
N ALA A 430 22.57 5.08 19.92
CA ALA A 430 23.75 5.52 19.19
C ALA A 430 24.35 6.77 19.85
N ARG A 431 25.67 6.80 20.02
CA ARG A 431 26.34 7.97 20.60
C ARG A 431 26.50 9.11 19.61
N GLU A 432 26.68 8.78 18.34
CA GLU A 432 26.91 9.71 17.24
C GLU A 432 26.32 9.14 15.95
N LEU A 433 25.95 10.02 15.02
CA LEU A 433 25.49 9.69 13.66
C LEU A 433 26.47 10.29 12.65
N PRO A 434 27.54 9.56 12.26
CA PRO A 434 28.67 10.12 11.52
C PRO A 434 28.32 10.55 10.09
N GLU A 435 27.25 9.99 9.52
CA GLU A 435 26.84 10.27 8.14
C GLU A 435 25.94 11.52 8.03
N LEU A 436 25.59 12.16 9.16
CA LEU A 436 24.86 13.43 9.14
C LEU A 436 25.71 14.51 8.49
N ARG A 437 25.18 15.08 7.41
CA ARG A 437 25.90 16.09 6.62
C ARG A 437 25.93 17.42 7.38
N PRO A 438 27.12 18.00 7.62
CA PRO A 438 27.23 19.30 8.27
C PRO A 438 26.54 20.36 7.43
N ALA A 439 26.05 21.42 8.08
CA ALA A 439 25.54 22.58 7.37
C ALA A 439 26.65 23.08 6.44
N PRO A 440 26.35 23.39 5.15
CA PRO A 440 27.32 24.13 4.35
C PRO A 440 27.73 25.39 5.14
N PRO A 441 29.01 25.79 5.09
CA PRO A 441 29.42 27.06 5.66
C PRO A 441 28.46 28.13 5.14
N HIS A 442 28.00 29.05 5.99
CA HIS A 442 27.25 30.22 5.54
C HIS A 442 28.17 31.08 4.68
N GLU A 443 28.36 30.69 3.41
CA GLU A 443 28.85 31.58 2.39
C GLU A 443 27.73 32.58 2.13
N GLY A 444 28.04 33.87 2.26
CA GLY A 444 27.16 34.94 1.83
C GLY A 444 26.68 34.74 0.39
N PRO A 445 25.70 35.54 -0.07
CA PRO A 445 24.94 35.30 -1.30
C PRO A 445 25.82 34.82 -2.46
N SER A 446 25.58 33.58 -2.91
CA SER A 446 26.37 32.91 -3.93
C SER A 446 26.50 33.80 -5.18
N THR A 447 27.73 34.20 -5.49
CA THR A 447 28.07 34.93 -6.71
C THR A 447 28.00 33.98 -7.91
N ALA A 448 26.81 33.85 -8.50
CA ALA A 448 26.65 33.28 -9.82
C ALA A 448 27.35 34.18 -10.85
N THR A 449 28.14 33.57 -11.71
CA THR A 449 29.17 34.21 -12.54
C THR A 449 28.67 34.23 -13.99
N ILE A 450 28.46 35.41 -14.60
CA ILE A 450 28.01 35.57 -16.01
C ILE A 450 29.10 36.29 -16.82
N ALA A 451 29.39 35.79 -18.03
CA ALA A 451 30.37 36.35 -18.94
C ALA A 451 29.76 37.33 -19.96
N ARG A 452 30.43 38.48 -20.19
CA ARG A 452 30.19 39.35 -21.36
C ARG A 452 31.41 39.31 -22.28
N SER A 453 31.20 39.06 -23.56
CA SER A 453 32.29 38.94 -24.53
C SER A 453 32.84 40.32 -24.93
N LEU A 454 34.15 40.52 -24.72
CA LEU A 454 34.92 41.70 -25.13
C LEU A 454 35.35 41.65 -26.61
N LEU A 455 34.94 40.61 -27.33
CA LEU A 455 35.22 40.35 -28.74
C LEU A 455 35.05 41.56 -29.68
N PRO A 456 33.99 42.41 -29.59
CA PRO A 456 33.85 43.55 -30.50
C PRO A 456 34.93 44.62 -30.31
N TRP A 457 35.44 44.81 -29.09
CA TRP A 457 36.50 45.78 -28.82
C TRP A 457 37.88 45.27 -29.25
N PHE A 458 38.14 43.97 -29.09
CA PHE A 458 39.36 43.35 -29.61
C PHE A 458 39.37 43.29 -31.15
N LEU A 459 38.22 43.05 -31.80
CA LEU A 459 38.08 43.14 -33.26
C LEU A 459 38.31 44.57 -33.77
N ALA A 460 37.80 45.59 -33.06
CA ALA A 460 38.03 46.99 -33.41
C ALA A 460 39.51 47.39 -33.27
N ALA A 461 40.17 46.96 -32.19
CA ALA A 461 41.61 47.18 -31.99
C ALA A 461 42.45 46.45 -33.05
N LEU A 462 42.08 45.22 -33.42
CA LEU A 462 42.73 44.45 -34.47
C LEU A 462 42.59 45.10 -35.85
N LEU A 463 41.40 45.60 -36.19
CA LEU A 463 41.16 46.34 -37.43
C LEU A 463 42.04 47.61 -37.50
N ALA A 464 42.19 48.34 -36.39
CA ALA A 464 43.06 49.50 -36.33
C ALA A 464 44.54 49.15 -36.56
N VAL A 465 45.02 48.04 -35.98
CA VAL A 465 46.41 47.57 -36.17
C VAL A 465 46.67 47.12 -37.62
N ILE A 466 45.71 46.43 -38.25
CA ILE A 466 45.82 46.02 -39.66
C ILE A 466 45.83 47.24 -40.58
N LEU A 467 45.01 48.26 -40.32
CA LEU A 467 45.02 49.51 -41.10
C LEU A 467 46.35 50.26 -40.97
N VAL A 468 46.98 50.24 -39.79
CA VAL A 468 48.31 50.81 -39.58
C VAL A 468 49.40 49.99 -40.29
N GLU A 469 49.34 48.65 -40.27
CA GLU A 469 50.29 47.81 -41.02
C GLU A 469 50.14 48.03 -42.54
N LEU A 470 48.91 48.12 -43.05
CA LEU A 470 48.65 48.38 -44.47
C LEU A 470 49.21 49.74 -44.90
N ALA A 471 49.03 50.77 -44.05
CA ALA A 471 49.58 52.10 -44.30
C ALA A 471 51.12 52.14 -44.27
N VAL A 472 51.76 51.35 -43.39
CA VAL A 472 53.22 51.27 -43.29
C VAL A 472 53.83 50.42 -44.40
N SER A 473 53.15 49.35 -44.83
CA SER A 473 53.60 48.44 -45.90
C SER A 473 53.43 49.00 -47.30
N TRP A 474 52.60 50.04 -47.48
CA TRP A 474 52.48 50.80 -48.73
C TRP A 474 53.70 51.70 -49.04
N ARG A 475 54.68 51.82 -48.14
CA ARG A 475 55.95 52.50 -48.43
C ARG A 475 57.01 51.51 -48.91
N GLU A 476 57.19 51.48 -50.22
CA GLU A 476 58.16 50.68 -50.97
C GLU A 476 59.63 50.74 -50.46
N ARG A 477 60.27 49.54 -50.43
CA ARG A 477 61.71 49.19 -50.62
C ARG A 477 62.57 48.77 -49.41
N GLY A 478 63.18 47.58 -49.54
CA GLY A 478 64.56 47.29 -49.14
C GLY A 478 64.82 47.03 -47.65
N VAL A 479 64.18 46.02 -47.07
CA VAL A 479 64.13 45.85 -45.61
C VAL A 479 65.27 44.97 -45.08
N SER A 480 65.96 45.43 -44.02
CA SER A 480 67.09 44.72 -43.38
C SER A 480 66.65 43.48 -42.58
N ARG A 481 67.54 42.51 -42.36
CA ARG A 481 67.26 41.23 -41.64
C ARG A 481 66.58 41.43 -40.27
N LYS A 482 66.90 42.53 -39.56
CA LYS A 482 66.30 42.87 -38.26
C LYS A 482 64.86 43.34 -38.40
N GLN A 483 64.55 44.13 -39.43
CA GLN A 483 63.19 44.58 -39.70
C GLN A 483 62.31 43.44 -40.24
N TRP A 484 62.88 42.47 -40.98
CA TRP A 484 62.16 41.24 -41.36
C TRP A 484 61.81 40.39 -40.13
N LEU A 485 62.74 40.24 -39.18
CA LEU A 485 62.49 39.53 -37.91
C LEU A 485 61.39 40.21 -37.07
N TRP A 486 61.43 41.55 -36.99
CA TRP A 486 60.40 42.33 -36.30
C TRP A 486 59.02 42.21 -36.97
N GLY A 487 58.96 42.24 -38.31
CA GLY A 487 57.72 41.98 -39.04
C GLY A 487 57.17 40.57 -38.80
N MET A 488 58.05 39.57 -38.67
CA MET A 488 57.66 38.20 -38.35
C MET A 488 57.12 38.07 -36.92
N ALA A 489 57.74 38.74 -35.95
CA ALA A 489 57.29 38.76 -34.56
C ALA A 489 55.91 39.44 -34.42
N VAL A 490 55.69 40.54 -35.14
CA VAL A 490 54.39 41.23 -35.17
C VAL A 490 53.33 40.34 -35.81
N ARG A 491 53.62 39.63 -36.91
CA ARG A 491 52.68 38.68 -37.51
C ARG A 491 52.36 37.50 -36.62
N ALA A 492 53.35 36.96 -35.90
CA ALA A 492 53.12 35.90 -34.92
C ALA A 492 52.23 36.38 -33.77
N LEU A 493 52.40 37.62 -33.30
CA LEU A 493 51.54 38.23 -32.29
C LEU A 493 50.11 38.47 -32.81
N VAL A 494 49.95 38.91 -34.06
CA VAL A 494 48.64 39.06 -34.70
C VAL A 494 47.94 37.70 -34.83
N ILE A 495 48.65 36.66 -35.29
CA ILE A 495 48.10 35.30 -35.37
C ILE A 495 47.72 34.79 -33.98
N ALA A 496 48.53 35.06 -32.95
CA ALA A 496 48.22 34.68 -31.58
C ALA A 496 46.97 35.41 -31.05
N LEU A 497 46.79 36.70 -31.35
CA LEU A 497 45.59 37.47 -30.98
C LEU A 497 44.34 37.01 -31.74
N VAL A 498 44.47 36.66 -33.02
CA VAL A 498 43.38 36.07 -33.81
C VAL A 498 43.00 34.70 -33.26
N ALA A 499 43.98 33.86 -32.91
CA ALA A 499 43.73 32.57 -32.27
C ALA A 499 43.04 32.74 -30.91
N LEU A 500 43.46 33.73 -30.11
CA LEU A 500 42.83 34.04 -28.83
C LEU A 500 41.40 34.57 -28.99
N ALA A 501 41.14 35.38 -30.03
CA ALA A 501 39.80 35.83 -30.38
C ALA A 501 38.91 34.68 -30.89
N TRP A 502 39.50 33.72 -31.60
CA TRP A 502 38.81 32.50 -32.06
C TRP A 502 38.50 31.53 -30.91
N LEU A 503 39.32 31.54 -29.85
CA LEU A 503 39.09 30.76 -28.63
C LEU A 503 38.02 31.36 -27.68
N ASP A 504 37.56 32.59 -27.90
CA ASP A 504 36.54 33.31 -27.07
C ASP A 504 36.72 33.14 -25.55
N PRO A 505 37.84 33.57 -24.92
CA PRO A 505 38.03 33.46 -23.49
C PRO A 505 37.03 34.35 -22.74
N ARG A 506 36.12 33.73 -21.99
CA ARG A 506 35.02 34.38 -21.28
C ARG A 506 35.42 34.75 -19.85
N PHE A 507 35.41 36.05 -19.55
CA PHE A 507 35.58 36.59 -18.20
C PHE A 507 34.26 37.13 -17.66
N ALA A 508 34.04 36.99 -16.37
CA ALA A 508 32.79 37.34 -15.71
C ALA A 508 32.88 38.62 -14.90
N LEU A 509 31.85 39.46 -15.03
CA LEU A 509 31.72 40.74 -14.32
C LEU A 509 30.36 40.76 -13.59
N PRO A 510 30.28 41.37 -12.38
CA PRO A 510 29.07 41.37 -11.58
C PRO A 510 27.99 42.27 -12.19
N SER A 511 26.81 41.69 -12.45
CA SER A 511 25.56 42.44 -12.69
C SER A 511 24.69 42.39 -11.43
N ARG A 512 24.11 43.53 -11.05
CA ARG A 512 23.20 43.65 -9.90
C ARG A 512 21.71 43.56 -10.27
N GLN A 513 21.40 43.36 -11.56
CA GLN A 513 20.01 43.36 -12.05
C GLN A 513 19.43 41.93 -12.08
N VAL A 514 18.18 41.81 -11.60
CA VAL A 514 17.38 40.58 -11.59
C VAL A 514 16.18 40.75 -12.54
N THR A 515 15.87 39.73 -13.33
CA THR A 515 14.60 39.59 -14.05
C THR A 515 13.70 38.63 -13.27
N THR A 516 12.57 39.12 -12.79
CA THR A 516 11.58 38.34 -12.04
C THR A 516 10.31 38.12 -12.87
N VAL A 517 9.90 36.87 -13.08
CA VAL A 517 8.63 36.55 -13.73
C VAL A 517 7.62 36.15 -12.67
N PHE A 518 6.55 36.93 -12.52
CA PHE A 518 5.43 36.61 -11.62
C PHE A 518 4.43 35.73 -12.37
N VAL A 519 4.00 34.65 -11.74
CA VAL A 519 3.05 33.67 -12.29
C VAL A 519 1.85 33.65 -11.35
N LEU A 520 0.74 34.24 -11.78
CA LEU A 520 -0.46 34.45 -10.97
C LEU A 520 -1.57 33.46 -11.36
N ASP A 521 -2.06 32.74 -10.36
CA ASP A 521 -3.24 31.88 -10.45
C ASP A 521 -4.52 32.73 -10.48
N VAL A 522 -5.36 32.53 -11.51
CA VAL A 522 -6.65 33.21 -11.68
C VAL A 522 -7.84 32.25 -11.64
N SER A 523 -7.64 31.03 -11.15
CA SER A 523 -8.70 30.02 -11.02
C SER A 523 -9.84 30.44 -10.08
N ALA A 524 -10.98 29.75 -10.17
CA ALA A 524 -12.18 30.06 -9.39
C ALA A 524 -11.94 30.10 -7.86
N SER A 525 -11.00 29.29 -7.33
CA SER A 525 -10.66 29.31 -5.90
C SER A 525 -9.92 30.57 -5.46
N MET A 526 -9.38 31.34 -6.42
CA MET A 526 -8.67 32.60 -6.17
C MET A 526 -9.58 33.83 -6.26
N GLU A 527 -10.86 33.71 -6.63
CA GLU A 527 -11.76 34.86 -6.94
C GLU A 527 -11.80 35.92 -5.82
N GLY A 528 -11.90 35.50 -4.56
CA GLY A 528 -11.90 36.39 -3.38
C GLY A 528 -10.54 36.97 -2.99
N SER A 529 -9.45 36.37 -3.47
CA SER A 529 -8.06 36.69 -3.11
C SER A 529 -7.28 37.38 -4.24
N LEU A 530 -7.86 37.42 -5.44
CA LEU A 530 -7.23 37.90 -6.67
C LEU A 530 -6.88 39.40 -6.60
N ALA A 531 -7.74 40.21 -5.99
CA ALA A 531 -7.49 41.64 -5.80
C ALA A 531 -6.27 41.88 -4.88
N SER A 532 -6.16 41.12 -3.80
CA SER A 532 -5.03 41.17 -2.86
C SER A 532 -3.74 40.72 -3.55
N ALA A 533 -3.79 39.60 -4.29
CA ALA A 533 -2.65 39.09 -5.04
C ALA A 533 -2.13 40.10 -6.09
N ARG A 534 -3.03 40.72 -6.85
CA ARG A 534 -2.67 41.77 -7.82
C ARG A 534 -2.09 43.01 -7.15
N SER A 535 -2.64 43.43 -6.01
CA SER A 535 -2.11 44.56 -5.24
C SER A 535 -0.70 44.29 -4.72
N TRP A 536 -0.41 43.05 -4.30
CA TRP A 536 0.92 42.62 -3.86
C TRP A 536 1.93 42.63 -5.01
N ILE A 537 1.57 42.10 -6.18
CA ILE A 537 2.41 42.14 -7.39
C ILE A 537 2.75 43.59 -7.74
N GLN A 538 1.76 44.49 -7.70
CA GLN A 538 1.97 45.90 -8.01
C GLN A 538 2.89 46.61 -7.00
N ALA A 539 2.77 46.29 -5.71
CA ALA A 539 3.69 46.78 -4.68
C ALA A 539 5.12 46.23 -4.90
N ALA A 540 5.25 44.95 -5.24
CA ALA A 540 6.53 44.31 -5.53
C ALA A 540 7.22 44.90 -6.77
N ILE A 541 6.46 45.16 -7.84
CA ILE A 541 6.94 45.83 -9.05
C ILE A 541 7.42 47.25 -8.73
N THR A 542 6.67 47.99 -7.90
CA THR A 542 7.03 49.36 -7.52
C THR A 542 8.30 49.41 -6.67
N ALA A 543 8.52 48.40 -5.82
CA ALA A 543 9.71 48.27 -4.97
C ALA A 543 10.95 47.75 -5.73
N ALA A 544 10.80 47.27 -6.97
CA ALA A 544 11.84 46.55 -7.71
C ALA A 544 12.99 47.44 -8.24
N GLY A 545 12.83 48.77 -8.31
CA GLY A 545 13.88 49.69 -8.79
C GLY A 545 14.30 49.42 -10.24
N ASP A 546 15.61 49.27 -10.50
CA ASP A 546 16.19 49.01 -11.83
C ASP A 546 16.04 47.55 -12.32
N ASN A 547 15.32 46.70 -11.58
CA ASN A 547 15.11 45.29 -11.94
C ASN A 547 14.00 45.14 -13.01
N ARG A 548 14.08 44.06 -13.79
CA ARG A 548 13.10 43.77 -14.85
C ARG A 548 12.04 42.81 -14.33
N PHE A 549 10.81 42.94 -14.83
CA PHE A 549 9.71 42.07 -14.45
C PHE A 549 8.84 41.71 -15.65
N ALA A 550 8.19 40.55 -15.56
CA ALA A 550 7.10 40.13 -16.44
C ALA A 550 6.01 39.46 -15.58
N VAL A 551 4.78 39.45 -16.08
CA VAL A 551 3.67 38.79 -15.39
C VAL A 551 2.94 37.84 -16.35
N VAL A 552 2.72 36.63 -15.87
CA VAL A 552 1.97 35.56 -16.52
C VAL A 552 0.75 35.25 -15.65
N GLU A 553 -0.43 35.19 -16.24
CA GLU A 553 -1.65 34.71 -15.56
C GLU A 553 -1.99 33.31 -16.08
N PHE A 554 -2.41 32.40 -15.20
CA PHE A 554 -2.74 31.02 -15.57
C PHE A 554 -3.99 30.50 -14.87
N GLY A 555 -4.75 29.68 -15.61
CA GLY A 555 -5.84 28.83 -15.16
C GLY A 555 -5.73 27.50 -15.89
N GLU A 556 -6.69 27.13 -16.74
CA GLU A 556 -6.55 25.93 -17.60
C GLU A 556 -5.46 26.14 -18.67
N ASN A 557 -5.42 27.35 -19.21
CA ASN A 557 -4.40 27.85 -20.13
C ASN A 557 -3.58 28.99 -19.47
N ALA A 558 -2.45 29.37 -20.08
CA ALA A 558 -1.56 30.41 -19.57
C ALA A 558 -1.36 31.51 -20.61
N SER A 559 -1.36 32.76 -20.16
CA SER A 559 -1.24 33.94 -21.03
C SER A 559 -0.32 35.00 -20.41
N VAL A 560 0.42 35.73 -21.24
CA VAL A 560 1.32 36.79 -20.79
C VAL A 560 0.52 38.06 -20.56
N ALA A 561 0.37 38.45 -19.30
CA ALA A 561 -0.32 39.68 -18.90
C ALA A 561 0.55 40.92 -19.16
N SER A 562 1.86 40.85 -18.86
CA SER A 562 2.80 41.94 -19.12
C SER A 562 4.18 41.41 -19.56
N PRO A 563 4.68 41.82 -20.74
CA PRO A 563 6.00 41.42 -21.22
C PRO A 563 7.13 42.13 -20.46
N VAL A 564 8.35 41.59 -20.55
CA VAL A 564 9.54 42.11 -19.87
C VAL A 564 9.76 43.59 -20.21
N GLY A 565 9.56 44.49 -19.23
CA GLY A 565 9.91 45.92 -19.34
C GLY A 565 8.76 46.92 -19.50
N THR A 566 7.50 46.55 -19.24
CA THR A 566 6.35 47.47 -19.35
C THR A 566 5.69 47.75 -17.99
N ILE A 567 5.43 49.04 -17.68
CA ILE A 567 4.96 49.53 -16.36
C ILE A 567 3.43 49.40 -16.18
N LEU A 568 2.71 48.80 -17.14
CA LEU A 568 1.26 48.59 -17.05
C LEU A 568 0.96 47.10 -16.85
N PHE A 569 0.16 46.81 -15.83
CA PHE A 569 -0.35 45.48 -15.49
C PHE A 569 -1.87 45.40 -15.77
N PRO A 570 -2.29 45.25 -17.04
CA PRO A 570 -3.66 44.89 -17.37
C PRO A 570 -3.90 43.38 -17.13
N PRO A 571 -5.14 42.96 -16.81
CA PRO A 571 -5.48 41.53 -16.76
C PRO A 571 -5.27 40.88 -18.13
N ALA A 572 -4.78 39.64 -18.14
CA ALA A 572 -4.60 38.88 -19.36
C ALA A 572 -5.95 38.60 -20.02
N ARG A 573 -5.98 38.62 -21.36
CA ARG A 573 -7.16 38.20 -22.14
C ARG A 573 -7.08 36.69 -22.37
N ASP A 574 -8.26 36.06 -22.41
CA ASP A 574 -8.48 34.66 -22.79
C ASP A 574 -7.87 33.60 -21.85
N VAL A 575 -7.91 33.79 -20.53
CA VAL A 575 -7.55 32.76 -19.53
C VAL A 575 -8.83 32.09 -19.00
N ASP A 576 -8.93 30.76 -19.13
CA ASP A 576 -10.04 29.98 -18.57
C ASP A 576 -9.80 29.69 -17.08
N ILE A 577 -10.76 30.05 -16.24
CA ILE A 577 -10.68 30.02 -14.77
C ILE A 577 -11.22 28.72 -14.15
N LYS A 578 -11.78 27.81 -14.95
CA LYS A 578 -12.46 26.59 -14.46
C LYS A 578 -11.50 25.50 -13.96
N SER A 579 -10.25 25.55 -14.38
CA SER A 579 -9.20 24.59 -13.99
C SER A 579 -7.91 25.35 -13.68
N THR A 580 -6.98 24.67 -12.98
CA THR A 580 -5.70 25.20 -12.51
C THR A 580 -4.57 24.31 -13.04
N ASN A 581 -3.84 24.79 -14.05
CA ASN A 581 -2.69 24.13 -14.66
C ASN A 581 -1.40 24.93 -14.45
N ALA A 582 -0.80 24.75 -13.26
CA ALA A 582 0.43 25.44 -12.86
C ALA A 582 1.63 25.10 -13.75
N ALA A 583 1.69 23.86 -14.27
CA ALA A 583 2.79 23.41 -15.14
C ALA A 583 2.87 24.23 -16.44
N ARG A 584 1.73 24.54 -17.07
CA ARG A 584 1.68 25.41 -18.27
C ARG A 584 2.07 26.85 -17.96
N GLY A 585 1.64 27.38 -16.81
CA GLY A 585 2.00 28.73 -16.35
C GLY A 585 3.51 28.89 -16.17
N LEU A 586 4.15 27.92 -15.52
CA LEU A 586 5.60 27.90 -15.30
C LEU A 586 6.40 27.76 -16.60
N ARG A 587 5.93 26.93 -17.54
CA ARG A 587 6.56 26.78 -18.86
C ARG A 587 6.52 28.07 -19.68
N LEU A 588 5.40 28.80 -19.63
CA LEU A 588 5.29 30.09 -20.28
C LEU A 588 6.20 31.13 -19.60
N ALA A 589 6.31 31.09 -18.27
CA ALA A 589 7.20 31.97 -17.50
C ALA A 589 8.68 31.76 -17.86
N GLU A 590 9.10 30.51 -18.04
CA GLU A 590 10.43 30.16 -18.54
C GLU A 590 10.71 30.79 -19.92
N SER A 591 9.76 30.75 -20.85
CA SER A 591 9.95 31.29 -22.21
C SER A 591 10.26 32.80 -22.25
N LEU A 592 9.91 33.52 -21.19
CA LEU A 592 10.14 34.96 -21.05
C LEU A 592 11.53 35.29 -20.48
N LEU A 593 12.29 34.28 -20.06
CA LEU A 593 13.60 34.41 -19.45
C LEU A 593 14.72 34.36 -20.52
N THR A 594 15.34 35.50 -20.82
CA THR A 594 16.32 35.65 -21.94
C THR A 594 17.77 35.26 -21.66
N GLY A 595 18.10 34.92 -20.41
CA GLY A 595 19.45 34.53 -19.94
C GLY A 595 20.39 35.70 -19.65
N GLU A 596 19.94 36.96 -19.83
CA GLU A 596 20.80 38.15 -19.78
C GLU A 596 21.10 38.68 -18.37
N THR A 597 20.31 38.29 -17.37
CA THR A 597 20.32 38.78 -15.98
C THR A 597 20.08 37.62 -15.01
N LYS A 598 20.19 37.84 -13.69
CA LYS A 598 19.78 36.83 -12.71
C LYS A 598 18.28 36.58 -12.85
N GLN A 599 17.85 35.33 -12.90
CA GLN A 599 16.46 34.97 -13.22
C GLN A 599 15.77 34.38 -12.00
N ARG A 600 14.50 34.76 -11.81
CA ARG A 600 13.65 34.29 -10.73
C ARG A 600 12.23 34.12 -11.24
N ILE A 601 11.56 33.05 -10.84
CA ILE A 601 10.13 32.85 -11.07
C ILE A 601 9.45 32.93 -9.70
N VAL A 602 8.35 33.68 -9.61
CA VAL A 602 7.53 33.77 -8.38
C VAL A 602 6.13 33.30 -8.71
N LEU A 603 5.73 32.14 -8.18
CA LEU A 603 4.40 31.57 -8.30
C LEU A 603 3.48 32.09 -7.19
N ILE A 604 2.27 32.52 -7.54
CA ILE A 604 1.26 33.06 -6.62
C ILE A 604 -0.01 32.24 -6.81
N SER A 605 -0.37 31.42 -5.82
CA SER A 605 -1.50 30.47 -5.86
C SER A 605 -1.96 30.10 -4.44
N ASP A 606 -3.15 29.51 -4.32
CA ASP A 606 -3.70 28.88 -3.10
C ASP A 606 -3.22 27.43 -2.92
N GLY A 607 -2.44 26.91 -3.87
CA GLY A 607 -1.82 25.58 -3.81
C GLY A 607 -2.71 24.44 -4.32
N ARG A 608 -3.88 24.73 -4.90
CA ARG A 608 -4.80 23.69 -5.39
C ARG A 608 -4.64 23.51 -6.90
N VAL A 609 -3.87 22.50 -7.30
CA VAL A 609 -3.65 22.15 -8.72
C VAL A 609 -4.54 20.98 -9.10
N ASN A 610 -5.25 21.08 -10.23
CA ASN A 610 -6.17 20.02 -10.70
C ASN A 610 -5.87 19.53 -12.13
N ALA A 611 -4.85 20.06 -12.79
CA ALA A 611 -4.43 19.63 -14.11
C ALA A 611 -2.91 19.79 -14.35
N GLY A 612 -2.31 18.81 -15.04
CA GLY A 612 -0.90 18.82 -15.42
C GLY A 612 0.04 18.26 -14.34
N ASP A 613 1.27 17.94 -14.76
CA ASP A 613 2.32 17.43 -13.88
C ASP A 613 3.22 18.58 -13.43
N LEU A 614 2.91 19.13 -12.26
CA LEU A 614 3.70 20.22 -11.66
C LEU A 614 5.09 19.72 -11.22
N GLN A 615 5.20 18.47 -10.77
CA GLN A 615 6.45 17.92 -10.24
C GLN A 615 7.49 17.79 -11.36
N ALA A 616 7.12 17.18 -12.49
CA ALA A 616 8.01 17.06 -13.65
C ALA A 616 8.42 18.42 -14.22
N GLU A 617 7.54 19.42 -14.18
CA GLU A 617 7.85 20.79 -14.62
C GLU A 617 8.87 21.47 -13.68
N LEU A 618 8.70 21.32 -12.36
CA LEU A 618 9.63 21.87 -11.36
C LEU A 618 11.01 21.21 -11.43
N GLU A 619 11.06 19.89 -11.64
CA GLU A 619 12.32 19.17 -11.85
C GLU A 619 13.05 19.65 -13.11
N ARG A 620 12.33 19.89 -14.21
CA ARG A 620 12.93 20.49 -15.42
C ARG A 620 13.50 21.87 -15.13
N LEU A 621 12.75 22.76 -14.47
CA LEU A 621 13.22 24.11 -14.14
C LEU A 621 14.44 24.08 -13.22
N ARG A 622 14.47 23.14 -12.26
CA ARG A 622 15.61 22.91 -11.38
C ARG A 622 16.85 22.46 -12.16
N SER A 623 16.68 21.58 -13.15
CA SER A 623 17.78 21.14 -14.03
C SER A 623 18.38 22.28 -14.86
N LEU A 624 17.59 23.33 -15.13
CA LEU A 624 18.02 24.57 -15.81
C LEU A 624 18.63 25.61 -14.86
N GLY A 625 18.70 25.32 -13.56
CA GLY A 625 19.23 26.23 -12.54
C GLY A 625 18.29 27.39 -12.20
N LEU A 626 17.00 27.29 -12.55
CA LEU A 626 15.98 28.30 -12.23
C LEU A 626 15.37 28.03 -10.87
N THR A 627 15.26 29.08 -10.05
CA THR A 627 14.56 29.03 -8.76
C THR A 627 13.12 29.51 -8.95
N VAL A 628 12.18 28.68 -8.48
CA VAL A 628 10.76 29.02 -8.39
C VAL A 628 10.45 29.28 -6.91
N ASP A 629 10.13 30.53 -6.60
CA ASP A 629 9.65 30.93 -5.28
C ASP A 629 8.13 30.91 -5.26
N VAL A 630 7.53 30.56 -4.12
CA VAL A 630 6.08 30.49 -3.98
C VAL A 630 5.60 31.53 -2.98
N HIS A 631 4.59 32.30 -3.35
CA HIS A 631 3.85 33.18 -2.48
C HIS A 631 2.42 32.64 -2.34
N THR A 632 2.14 31.99 -1.21
CA THR A 632 0.81 31.47 -0.92
C THR A 632 -0.11 32.62 -0.52
N VAL A 633 -1.30 32.66 -1.12
CA VAL A 633 -2.32 33.62 -0.73
C VAL A 633 -3.26 32.94 0.26
N ASP A 634 -3.27 33.42 1.50
CA ASP A 634 -4.19 32.93 2.53
C ASP A 634 -5.62 33.25 2.10
N VAL A 635 -6.33 32.25 1.58
CA VAL A 635 -7.77 32.33 1.37
C VAL A 635 -8.41 32.28 2.75
N ALA A 636 -9.12 33.35 3.14
CA ALA A 636 -9.88 33.35 4.38
C ALA A 636 -10.78 32.12 4.41
N ARG A 637 -10.66 31.29 5.46
CA ARG A 637 -11.51 30.11 5.64
C ARG A 637 -12.97 30.58 5.63
N VAL A 638 -13.65 30.31 4.53
CA VAL A 638 -15.08 30.55 4.42
C VAL A 638 -15.76 29.52 5.32
N ALA A 639 -16.68 29.98 6.16
CA ALA A 639 -17.56 29.10 6.91
C ALA A 639 -18.39 28.30 5.90
N ASP A 640 -18.29 26.97 5.95
CA ASP A 640 -18.80 26.08 4.91
C ASP A 640 -19.28 24.78 5.58
N ALA A 641 -20.45 24.29 5.16
CA ALA A 641 -21.01 23.00 5.56
C ALA A 641 -21.44 22.23 4.31
N ALA A 642 -20.58 21.31 3.88
CA ALA A 642 -20.78 20.51 2.69
C ALA A 642 -21.41 19.15 3.02
N VAL A 643 -22.35 18.68 2.20
CA VAL A 643 -22.78 17.27 2.24
C VAL A 643 -21.78 16.45 1.43
N ALA A 644 -20.95 15.66 2.10
CA ALA A 644 -19.95 14.81 1.45
C ALA A 644 -20.60 13.65 0.68
N GLY A 645 -21.68 13.09 1.23
CA GLY A 645 -22.39 11.98 0.61
C GLY A 645 -23.53 11.45 1.48
N ILE A 646 -24.27 10.50 0.92
CA ILE A 646 -25.29 9.73 1.62
C ILE A 646 -24.91 8.26 1.46
N ASP A 647 -24.69 7.59 2.58
CA ASP A 647 -24.40 6.16 2.63
C ASP A 647 -25.71 5.37 2.74
N VAL A 648 -25.98 4.56 1.72
CA VAL A 648 -27.19 3.74 1.58
C VAL A 648 -26.77 2.36 1.07
N PRO A 649 -27.50 1.28 1.40
CA PRO A 649 -27.28 -0.03 0.78
C PRO A 649 -27.41 0.06 -0.75
N THR A 650 -26.73 -0.83 -1.48
CA THR A 650 -26.81 -0.90 -2.95
C THR A 650 -28.14 -1.49 -3.43
N GLU A 651 -28.68 -2.46 -2.69
CA GLU A 651 -29.95 -3.13 -2.98
C GLU A 651 -30.74 -3.38 -1.68
N VAL A 652 -32.05 -3.19 -1.71
CA VAL A 652 -32.99 -3.44 -0.60
C VAL A 652 -34.28 -4.04 -1.13
N ASN A 653 -34.99 -4.84 -0.34
CA ASN A 653 -36.27 -5.41 -0.79
C ASN A 653 -37.42 -4.42 -0.61
N GLU A 654 -38.42 -4.49 -1.51
CA GLU A 654 -39.65 -3.71 -1.36
C GLU A 654 -40.30 -3.94 0.02
N GLY A 655 -40.56 -2.86 0.76
CA GLY A 655 -41.10 -2.89 2.13
C GLY A 655 -40.06 -2.97 3.25
N GLU A 656 -38.78 -3.17 2.94
CA GLU A 656 -37.69 -3.21 3.92
C GLU A 656 -37.40 -1.83 4.51
N ARG A 657 -37.03 -1.77 5.81
CA ARG A 657 -36.52 -0.54 6.45
C ARG A 657 -35.00 -0.58 6.45
N PHE A 658 -34.37 0.47 5.93
CA PHE A 658 -32.92 0.60 5.91
C PHE A 658 -32.48 1.96 6.45
N THR A 659 -31.22 2.04 6.88
CA THR A 659 -30.64 3.28 7.41
C THR A 659 -29.85 4.01 6.31
N ALA A 660 -30.19 5.27 6.06
CA ALA A 660 -29.44 6.17 5.19
C ALA A 660 -28.62 7.14 6.06
N THR A 661 -27.29 7.09 5.95
CA THR A 661 -26.39 7.92 6.76
C THR A 661 -25.92 9.12 5.95
N VAL A 662 -26.33 10.33 6.34
CA VAL A 662 -25.88 11.57 5.71
C VAL A 662 -24.57 12.02 6.36
N GLU A 663 -23.53 12.22 5.54
CA GLU A 663 -22.23 12.73 5.99
C GLU A 663 -22.07 14.21 5.62
N VAL A 664 -21.86 15.05 6.64
CA VAL A 664 -21.70 16.50 6.51
C VAL A 664 -20.33 16.90 7.02
N VAL A 665 -19.52 17.52 6.17
CA VAL A 665 -18.21 18.07 6.50
C VAL A 665 -18.34 19.56 6.72
N SER A 666 -17.98 20.04 7.91
CA SER A 666 -18.04 21.47 8.23
C SER A 666 -16.69 22.04 8.62
N THR A 667 -16.39 23.26 8.15
CA THR A 667 -15.17 23.99 8.51
C THR A 667 -15.26 24.70 9.86
N ILE A 668 -16.47 24.84 10.42
CA ILE A 668 -16.76 25.53 11.68
C ILE A 668 -17.76 24.75 12.54
N SER A 669 -17.86 25.08 13.82
CA SER A 669 -18.91 24.55 14.70
C SER A 669 -20.13 25.48 14.71
N GLY A 670 -21.34 24.97 14.51
CA GLY A 670 -22.56 25.78 14.57
C GLY A 670 -23.85 24.97 14.39
N ALA A 671 -25.00 25.61 14.61
CA ALA A 671 -26.29 24.97 14.44
C ALA A 671 -26.66 24.89 12.95
N ALA A 672 -27.11 23.72 12.50
CA ALA A 672 -27.54 23.47 11.13
C ALA A 672 -28.73 22.51 11.11
N ALA A 673 -29.55 22.60 10.06
CA ALA A 673 -30.63 21.67 9.79
C ALA A 673 -30.20 20.73 8.65
N VAL A 674 -30.18 19.43 8.91
CA VAL A 674 -29.92 18.38 7.89
C VAL A 674 -31.26 17.75 7.51
N GLU A 675 -31.63 17.84 6.25
CA GLU A 675 -32.86 17.32 5.67
C GLU A 675 -32.52 16.17 4.71
N LEU A 676 -33.23 15.05 4.83
CA LEU A 676 -33.20 13.95 3.85
C LEU A 676 -34.59 13.85 3.19
N SER A 677 -34.61 13.82 1.87
CA SER A 677 -35.81 13.70 1.04
C SER A 677 -35.71 12.52 0.07
N ASP A 678 -36.83 11.86 -0.18
CA ASP A 678 -37.03 10.85 -1.22
C ASP A 678 -37.89 11.46 -2.32
N GLY A 679 -37.24 11.87 -3.43
CA GLY A 679 -37.89 12.68 -4.46
C GLY A 679 -38.42 14.02 -3.92
N GLU A 680 -39.75 14.20 -3.94
CA GLU A 680 -40.43 15.40 -3.43
C GLU A 680 -40.90 15.26 -1.96
N GLU A 681 -40.74 14.10 -1.34
CA GLU A 681 -41.21 13.83 0.03
C GLU A 681 -40.05 13.88 1.03
N THR A 682 -40.16 14.72 2.06
CA THR A 682 -39.17 14.78 3.14
C THR A 682 -39.26 13.53 4.01
N VAL A 683 -38.21 12.70 4.02
CA VAL A 683 -38.09 11.53 4.92
C VAL A 683 -37.92 12.00 6.36
N GLY A 684 -37.11 13.03 6.58
CA GLY A 684 -36.93 13.62 7.90
C GLY A 684 -36.02 14.85 7.89
N THR A 685 -36.16 15.68 8.92
CA THR A 685 -35.30 16.83 9.18
C THR A 685 -34.75 16.75 10.60
N ARG A 686 -33.44 16.95 10.76
CA ARG A 686 -32.77 16.98 12.06
C ARG A 686 -32.07 18.31 12.28
N GLU A 687 -32.44 18.98 13.37
CA GLU A 687 -31.70 20.12 13.91
C GLU A 687 -30.48 19.59 14.68
N VAL A 688 -29.28 19.92 14.21
CA VAL A 688 -28.01 19.36 14.70
C VAL A 688 -27.01 20.45 15.00
N GLN A 689 -26.11 20.16 15.94
CA GLN A 689 -24.95 21.02 16.22
C GLN A 689 -23.75 20.41 15.50
N LEU A 690 -23.34 21.00 14.38
CA LEU A 690 -22.16 20.57 13.64
C LEU A 690 -20.90 20.89 14.44
N GLN A 691 -19.96 19.96 14.43
CA GLN A 691 -18.58 20.15 14.86
C GLN A 691 -17.70 20.40 13.63
N ALA A 692 -16.59 21.12 13.80
CA ALA A 692 -15.60 21.26 12.73
C ALA A 692 -15.00 19.88 12.43
N GLY A 693 -15.03 19.46 11.16
CA GLY A 693 -14.73 18.11 10.70
C GLY A 693 -15.97 17.37 10.19
N THR A 694 -15.91 16.04 10.21
CA THR A 694 -16.94 15.16 9.68
C THR A 694 -18.03 14.85 10.71
N ASN A 695 -19.30 15.00 10.32
CA ASN A 695 -20.47 14.74 11.15
C ASN A 695 -21.38 13.75 10.42
N ARG A 696 -21.94 12.76 11.13
CA ARG A 696 -22.77 11.70 10.54
C ARG A 696 -24.16 11.66 11.17
N PHE A 697 -25.18 11.56 10.33
CA PHE A 697 -26.59 11.58 10.75
C PHE A 697 -27.41 10.48 10.07
N ASP A 698 -27.90 9.54 10.88
CA ASP A 698 -28.62 8.36 10.40
C ASP A 698 -30.12 8.64 10.26
N PHE A 699 -30.71 8.38 9.11
CA PHE A 699 -32.16 8.45 8.86
C PHE A 699 -32.72 7.07 8.55
N GLU A 700 -33.91 6.76 9.06
CA GLU A 700 -34.59 5.50 8.76
C GLU A 700 -35.50 5.70 7.54
N VAL A 701 -35.25 4.94 6.47
CA VAL A 701 -35.96 5.02 5.18
C VAL A 701 -36.68 3.70 4.92
N VAL A 702 -37.85 3.77 4.29
CA VAL A 702 -38.59 2.58 3.84
C VAL A 702 -38.43 2.42 2.34
N ALA A 703 -38.05 1.22 1.90
CA ALA A 703 -38.00 0.83 0.50
C ALA A 703 -39.43 0.73 -0.07
N ARG A 704 -39.80 1.60 -1.02
CA ARG A 704 -41.21 1.77 -1.41
C ARG A 704 -41.67 0.87 -2.54
N SER A 705 -41.10 1.07 -3.72
CA SER A 705 -41.56 0.45 -4.96
C SER A 705 -40.36 -0.02 -5.76
N SER A 706 -40.45 -1.20 -6.35
CA SER A 706 -39.39 -1.80 -7.17
C SER A 706 -38.80 -0.79 -8.19
N GLY A 707 -37.47 -0.69 -8.25
CA GLY A 707 -36.75 0.27 -9.10
C GLY A 707 -35.77 1.15 -8.31
N LEU A 708 -35.18 2.13 -8.98
CA LEU A 708 -34.24 3.08 -8.37
C LEU A 708 -34.98 4.09 -7.48
N GLN A 709 -34.76 4.03 -6.18
CA GLN A 709 -35.24 5.02 -5.21
C GLN A 709 -34.14 6.06 -4.96
N ARG A 710 -34.44 7.35 -5.17
CA ARG A 710 -33.47 8.45 -5.14
C ARG A 710 -33.62 9.27 -3.87
N LEU A 711 -32.54 9.33 -3.09
CA LEU A 711 -32.45 10.10 -1.87
C LEU A 711 -31.58 11.34 -2.07
N GLU A 712 -32.08 12.49 -1.65
CA GLU A 712 -31.36 13.76 -1.66
C GLU A 712 -31.20 14.25 -0.21
N ALA A 713 -29.97 14.57 0.17
CA ALA A 713 -29.66 15.18 1.46
C ALA A 713 -29.28 16.63 1.25
N ARG A 714 -29.75 17.50 2.13
CA ARG A 714 -29.46 18.93 2.12
C ARG A 714 -29.13 19.42 3.51
N VAL A 715 -28.05 20.18 3.65
CA VAL A 715 -27.71 20.88 4.89
C VAL A 715 -28.03 22.37 4.76
N ARG A 716 -28.53 22.98 5.83
CA ARG A 716 -28.72 24.43 5.92
C ARG A 716 -28.07 24.94 7.19
N MET A 717 -27.00 25.73 7.04
CA MET A 717 -26.28 26.34 8.14
C MET A 717 -26.32 27.88 8.03
N THR A 718 -26.46 28.57 9.16
CA THR A 718 -26.42 30.04 9.15
C THR A 718 -24.98 30.52 9.04
N GLY A 719 -24.66 31.28 7.98
CA GLY A 719 -23.31 31.78 7.72
C GLY A 719 -22.47 30.93 6.77
N ASP A 720 -23.09 29.94 6.10
CA ASP A 720 -22.47 29.20 5.01
C ASP A 720 -22.19 30.11 3.80
N GLY A 721 -20.96 30.07 3.30
CA GLY A 721 -20.51 30.85 2.15
C GLY A 721 -20.43 30.09 0.82
N VAL A 722 -20.68 28.77 0.78
CA VAL A 722 -20.50 27.95 -0.44
C VAL A 722 -21.72 27.06 -0.72
N THR A 723 -22.84 27.64 -1.14
CA THR A 723 -24.11 26.91 -1.34
C THR A 723 -24.12 25.79 -2.39
N ALA A 724 -23.04 25.61 -3.15
CA ALA A 724 -22.95 24.64 -4.24
C ALA A 724 -22.69 23.21 -3.74
N ASN A 725 -22.22 23.04 -2.50
CA ASN A 725 -21.87 21.76 -1.90
C ASN A 725 -22.83 21.35 -0.76
N ASP A 726 -23.89 22.13 -0.51
CA ASP A 726 -24.89 21.89 0.55
C ASP A 726 -25.82 20.70 0.28
N SER A 727 -25.74 20.07 -0.89
CA SER A 727 -26.62 18.97 -1.28
C SER A 727 -25.88 17.84 -1.98
N SER A 728 -26.28 16.61 -1.68
CA SER A 728 -25.80 15.40 -2.36
C SER A 728 -26.97 14.45 -2.64
N ILE A 729 -26.79 13.57 -3.63
CA ILE A 729 -27.82 12.62 -4.07
C ILE A 729 -27.21 11.21 -4.04
N ALA A 730 -27.97 10.27 -3.50
CA ALA A 730 -27.70 8.84 -3.60
C ALA A 730 -28.91 8.11 -4.18
N ALA A 731 -28.69 6.91 -4.69
CA ALA A 731 -29.77 6.06 -5.19
C ALA A 731 -29.57 4.63 -4.68
N VAL A 732 -30.66 3.99 -4.29
CA VAL A 732 -30.71 2.59 -3.87
C VAL A 732 -31.58 1.81 -4.85
N GLN A 733 -31.16 0.60 -5.22
CA GLN A 733 -31.97 -0.30 -6.03
C GLN A 733 -32.99 -1.02 -5.12
N VAL A 734 -34.28 -0.84 -5.37
CA VAL A 734 -35.33 -1.58 -4.67
C VAL A 734 -35.70 -2.82 -5.49
N ALA A 735 -35.39 -4.00 -4.97
CA ALA A 735 -35.81 -5.27 -5.54
C ALA A 735 -37.31 -5.46 -5.31
N GLY A 736 -38.05 -5.78 -6.37
CA GLY A 736 -39.45 -6.20 -6.25
C GLY A 736 -39.56 -7.58 -5.59
N PRO A 737 -40.75 -7.97 -5.12
CA PRO A 737 -40.95 -9.28 -4.52
C PRO A 737 -40.61 -10.43 -5.51
N PRO A 738 -40.01 -11.54 -5.02
CA PRO A 738 -39.59 -12.67 -5.84
C PRO A 738 -40.74 -13.22 -6.70
N GLY A 739 -40.54 -13.26 -8.02
CA GLY A 739 -41.49 -13.82 -8.99
C GLY A 739 -40.88 -14.95 -9.80
N VAL A 740 -41.60 -16.07 -9.92
CA VAL A 740 -41.21 -17.25 -10.69
C VAL A 740 -42.00 -17.30 -11.99
N LEU A 741 -41.31 -17.45 -13.12
CA LEU A 741 -41.92 -17.67 -14.43
C LEU A 741 -42.07 -19.17 -14.69
N ILE A 742 -43.29 -19.64 -14.96
CA ILE A 742 -43.54 -21.01 -15.41
C ILE A 742 -43.87 -20.99 -16.90
N VAL A 743 -43.08 -21.74 -17.67
CA VAL A 743 -43.24 -21.90 -19.11
C VAL A 743 -43.81 -23.29 -19.37
N GLU A 744 -45.03 -23.33 -19.91
CA GLU A 744 -45.78 -24.56 -20.12
C GLU A 744 -45.68 -25.03 -21.58
N GLY A 745 -45.31 -26.30 -21.80
CA GLY A 745 -45.32 -26.90 -23.14
C GLY A 745 -46.72 -27.20 -23.69
N GLU A 746 -47.69 -27.42 -22.80
CA GLU A 746 -49.13 -27.40 -23.08
C GLU A 746 -49.87 -26.65 -21.95
N PRO A 747 -50.93 -25.88 -22.26
CA PRO A 747 -51.67 -25.13 -21.25
C PRO A 747 -52.22 -26.03 -20.14
N GLY A 748 -51.89 -25.72 -18.88
CA GLY A 748 -52.36 -26.46 -17.70
C GLY A 748 -51.32 -27.40 -17.08
N ASN A 749 -50.19 -27.66 -17.73
CA ASN A 749 -49.15 -28.55 -17.19
C ASN A 749 -48.46 -28.00 -15.93
N GLY A 750 -48.37 -26.67 -15.79
CA GLY A 750 -47.79 -26.00 -14.63
C GLY A 750 -48.78 -25.68 -13.51
N GLU A 751 -50.07 -26.03 -13.64
CA GLU A 751 -51.13 -25.57 -12.71
C GLU A 751 -50.91 -26.07 -11.27
N VAL A 752 -50.51 -27.32 -11.10
CA VAL A 752 -50.21 -27.89 -9.77
C VAL A 752 -49.00 -27.20 -9.14
N LEU A 753 -47.96 -26.91 -9.94
CA LEU A 753 -46.75 -26.26 -9.46
C LEU A 753 -47.01 -24.79 -9.09
N ALA A 754 -47.80 -24.08 -9.90
CA ALA A 754 -48.23 -22.72 -9.61
C ALA A 754 -48.99 -22.65 -8.29
N GLN A 755 -49.96 -23.54 -8.04
CA GLN A 755 -50.71 -23.57 -6.78
C GLN A 755 -49.81 -23.83 -5.56
N VAL A 756 -48.78 -24.67 -5.70
CA VAL A 756 -47.81 -24.94 -4.62
C VAL A 756 -46.98 -23.70 -4.33
N LEU A 757 -46.46 -23.02 -5.34
CA LEU A 757 -45.64 -21.82 -5.18
C LEU A 757 -46.47 -20.63 -4.66
N GLU A 758 -47.69 -20.43 -5.16
CA GLU A 758 -48.61 -19.41 -4.68
C GLU A 758 -49.02 -19.66 -3.22
N SER A 759 -49.14 -20.93 -2.78
CA SER A 759 -49.39 -21.25 -1.38
C SER A 759 -48.23 -20.92 -0.44
N ALA A 760 -47.03 -20.73 -0.99
CA ALA A 760 -45.83 -20.26 -0.30
C ALA A 760 -45.62 -18.74 -0.44
N ASP A 761 -46.64 -18.00 -0.89
CA ASP A 761 -46.63 -16.54 -1.10
C ASP A 761 -45.65 -16.07 -2.19
N ILE A 762 -45.30 -16.96 -3.12
CA ILE A 762 -44.46 -16.66 -4.29
C ILE A 762 -45.35 -16.26 -5.45
N ARG A 763 -45.10 -15.11 -6.09
CA ARG A 763 -45.83 -14.73 -7.31
C ARG A 763 -45.41 -15.62 -8.47
N VAL A 764 -46.40 -16.21 -9.13
CA VAL A 764 -46.17 -17.05 -10.31
C VAL A 764 -46.79 -16.37 -11.54
N THR A 765 -45.99 -16.22 -12.59
CA THR A 765 -46.48 -15.86 -13.92
C THR A 765 -46.41 -17.11 -14.79
N ARG A 766 -47.53 -17.48 -15.43
CA ARG A 766 -47.61 -18.64 -16.32
C ARG A 766 -47.75 -18.17 -17.76
N ILE A 767 -46.90 -18.70 -18.63
CA ILE A 767 -46.93 -18.42 -20.07
C ILE A 767 -46.76 -19.70 -20.89
N GLY A 768 -47.26 -19.71 -22.13
CA GLY A 768 -46.93 -20.74 -23.12
C GLY A 768 -45.55 -20.52 -23.73
N VAL A 769 -44.96 -21.55 -24.35
CA VAL A 769 -43.67 -21.44 -25.05
C VAL A 769 -43.73 -20.41 -26.19
N GLU A 770 -44.89 -20.26 -26.83
CA GLU A 770 -45.14 -19.29 -27.89
C GLU A 770 -45.21 -17.82 -27.41
N GLU A 771 -45.32 -17.60 -26.10
CA GLU A 771 -45.36 -16.28 -25.46
C GLU A 771 -44.02 -15.93 -24.81
N LEU A 772 -42.97 -16.75 -25.02
CA LEU A 772 -41.67 -16.52 -24.43
C LEU A 772 -41.02 -15.27 -25.04
N GLY A 773 -40.78 -14.27 -24.19
CA GLY A 773 -40.19 -12.99 -24.56
C GLY A 773 -38.68 -13.01 -24.77
N GLY A 774 -38.13 -11.83 -25.07
CA GLY A 774 -36.68 -11.60 -25.05
C GLY A 774 -36.11 -11.55 -23.64
N ILE A 775 -34.79 -11.42 -23.54
CA ILE A 775 -34.06 -11.39 -22.25
C ILE A 775 -34.55 -10.30 -21.28
N ASP A 776 -35.05 -9.17 -21.82
CA ASP A 776 -35.57 -8.06 -21.02
C ASP A 776 -36.83 -8.45 -20.24
N GLU A 777 -37.72 -9.26 -20.82
CA GLU A 777 -38.93 -9.77 -20.14
C GLU A 777 -38.59 -10.89 -19.14
N LEU A 778 -37.60 -11.73 -19.45
CA LEU A 778 -37.10 -12.76 -18.55
C LEU A 778 -36.40 -12.15 -17.31
N SER A 779 -35.72 -11.01 -17.47
CA SER A 779 -34.98 -10.34 -16.39
C SER A 779 -35.84 -9.85 -15.22
N VAL A 780 -37.16 -9.75 -15.40
CA VAL A 780 -38.12 -9.36 -14.35
C VAL A 780 -38.37 -10.50 -13.35
N HIS A 781 -38.01 -11.74 -13.70
CA HIS A 781 -38.25 -12.93 -12.89
C HIS A 781 -36.94 -13.48 -12.29
N GLN A 782 -37.01 -13.99 -11.06
CA GLN A 782 -35.85 -14.53 -10.33
C GLN A 782 -35.61 -16.03 -10.58
N ALA A 783 -36.54 -16.70 -11.24
CA ALA A 783 -36.38 -18.08 -11.69
C ALA A 783 -37.33 -18.37 -12.84
N ALA A 784 -36.90 -19.25 -13.75
CA ALA A 784 -37.73 -19.77 -14.82
C ALA A 784 -37.84 -21.30 -14.71
N ILE A 785 -39.05 -21.84 -14.78
CA ILE A 785 -39.32 -23.27 -14.72
C ILE A 785 -39.99 -23.70 -16.03
N LEU A 786 -39.33 -24.58 -16.77
CA LEU A 786 -39.87 -25.21 -17.98
C LEU A 786 -40.62 -26.48 -17.58
N VAL A 787 -41.92 -26.59 -17.89
CA VAL A 787 -42.75 -27.75 -17.52
C VAL A 787 -43.27 -28.45 -18.76
N ASP A 788 -42.78 -29.68 -19.00
CA ASP A 788 -43.14 -30.55 -20.14
C ASP A 788 -43.00 -29.85 -21.51
N VAL A 789 -41.92 -29.07 -21.68
CA VAL A 789 -41.59 -28.37 -22.93
C VAL A 789 -40.76 -29.28 -23.84
N ALA A 790 -41.33 -29.71 -24.96
CA ALA A 790 -40.63 -30.59 -25.89
C ALA A 790 -39.45 -29.87 -26.55
N ALA A 791 -38.31 -30.57 -26.74
CA ALA A 791 -37.06 -29.99 -27.27
C ALA A 791 -37.15 -29.32 -28.66
N ARG A 792 -38.27 -29.47 -29.37
CA ARG A 792 -38.54 -28.90 -30.70
C ARG A 792 -39.58 -27.77 -30.70
N GLN A 793 -40.15 -27.45 -29.55
CA GLN A 793 -41.11 -26.34 -29.38
C GLN A 793 -40.43 -24.97 -29.27
N PRO A 794 -39.38 -24.75 -28.46
CA PRO A 794 -38.69 -23.46 -28.41
C PRO A 794 -37.82 -23.26 -29.65
N GLY A 795 -37.84 -22.04 -30.23
CA GLY A 795 -36.96 -21.67 -31.32
C GLY A 795 -35.52 -21.39 -30.86
N ASP A 796 -34.58 -21.30 -31.81
CA ASP A 796 -33.17 -20.95 -31.52
C ASP A 796 -33.00 -19.59 -30.82
N TRP A 797 -33.97 -18.68 -30.99
CA TRP A 797 -34.02 -17.38 -30.33
C TRP A 797 -34.38 -17.52 -28.84
N ASP A 798 -35.38 -18.34 -28.53
CA ASP A 798 -35.90 -18.57 -27.18
C ASP A 798 -34.87 -19.30 -26.31
N LEU A 799 -34.16 -20.27 -26.91
CA LEU A 799 -33.05 -20.98 -26.26
C LEU A 799 -31.87 -20.05 -25.94
N LYS A 800 -31.58 -19.06 -26.79
CA LYS A 800 -30.55 -18.04 -26.51
C LYS A 800 -30.97 -17.06 -25.43
N ALA A 801 -32.26 -16.71 -25.36
CA ALA A 801 -32.79 -15.85 -24.31
C ALA A 801 -32.73 -16.55 -22.94
N LEU A 802 -33.08 -17.85 -22.89
CA LEU A 802 -32.97 -18.69 -21.69
C LEU A 802 -31.51 -18.95 -21.28
N ASP A 803 -30.59 -19.21 -22.23
CA ASP A 803 -29.14 -19.35 -21.95
C ASP A 803 -28.54 -18.04 -21.42
N GLY A 804 -28.92 -16.90 -22.01
CA GLY A 804 -28.50 -15.58 -21.56
C GLY A 804 -29.02 -15.24 -20.16
N HIS A 805 -30.27 -15.61 -19.85
CA HIS A 805 -30.86 -15.42 -18.53
C HIS A 805 -30.15 -16.27 -17.46
N ALA A 806 -29.88 -17.55 -17.74
CA ALA A 806 -29.21 -18.45 -16.79
C ALA A 806 -27.71 -18.13 -16.58
N ARG A 807 -26.99 -17.71 -17.63
CA ARG A 807 -25.54 -17.45 -17.53
C ARG A 807 -25.18 -16.06 -17.03
N ASN A 808 -25.93 -15.02 -17.43
CA ASN A 808 -25.50 -13.64 -17.23
C ASN A 808 -26.19 -12.95 -16.05
N LEU A 809 -27.35 -13.44 -15.59
CA LEU A 809 -28.14 -12.77 -14.55
C LEU A 809 -28.16 -13.52 -13.21
N GLY A 810 -27.76 -14.80 -13.18
CA GLY A 810 -27.77 -15.63 -11.96
C GLY A 810 -29.10 -16.25 -11.46
N PRO A 811 -30.31 -16.03 -12.03
CA PRO A 811 -31.52 -16.72 -11.59
C PRO A 811 -31.59 -18.18 -12.06
N GLY A 812 -32.17 -19.04 -11.22
CA GLY A 812 -32.22 -20.49 -11.45
C GLY A 812 -33.15 -20.88 -12.61
N LEU A 813 -32.64 -21.69 -13.55
CA LEU A 813 -33.41 -22.38 -14.58
C LEU A 813 -33.66 -23.82 -14.14
N SER A 814 -34.92 -24.22 -14.02
CA SER A 814 -35.31 -25.60 -13.69
C SER A 814 -36.16 -26.23 -14.77
N VAL A 815 -35.96 -27.51 -15.04
CA VAL A 815 -36.69 -28.27 -16.05
C VAL A 815 -37.46 -29.39 -15.39
N GLY A 816 -38.79 -29.28 -15.37
CA GLY A 816 -39.71 -30.32 -14.96
C GLY A 816 -40.03 -31.25 -16.13
N GLY A 817 -39.62 -32.50 -16.02
CA GLY A 817 -39.92 -33.54 -17.01
C GLY A 817 -41.38 -33.98 -17.00
N GLY A 818 -41.94 -34.18 -18.19
CA GLY A 818 -43.25 -34.79 -18.42
C GLY A 818 -43.18 -35.94 -19.43
N PRO A 819 -44.31 -36.38 -19.99
CA PRO A 819 -44.33 -37.48 -20.97
C PRO A 819 -43.61 -37.15 -22.30
N HIS A 820 -43.23 -35.89 -22.55
CA HIS A 820 -42.50 -35.48 -23.74
C HIS A 820 -40.98 -35.31 -23.44
N PRO A 821 -40.09 -35.74 -24.36
CA PRO A 821 -38.65 -35.63 -24.15
C PRO A 821 -38.16 -34.18 -24.29
N ASN A 822 -37.46 -33.72 -23.25
CA ASN A 822 -36.92 -32.36 -23.13
C ASN A 822 -35.50 -32.21 -23.75
N GLY A 823 -34.92 -33.30 -24.31
CA GLY A 823 -33.62 -33.30 -25.00
C GLY A 823 -33.63 -34.17 -26.27
N VAL A 824 -32.68 -33.94 -27.18
CA VAL A 824 -32.59 -34.68 -28.47
C VAL A 824 -31.97 -36.09 -28.30
N GLY A 825 -31.61 -36.48 -27.08
CA GLY A 825 -31.14 -37.82 -26.75
C GLY A 825 -31.70 -38.29 -25.42
N GLY A 826 -32.66 -39.22 -25.47
CA GLY A 826 -33.20 -39.94 -24.30
C GLY A 826 -34.53 -39.40 -23.82
#